data_AF-A0A3B8PYQ9-F1
#
_entry.id   AF-A0A3B8PYQ9-F1
#
_cell.length_a   1.000
_cell.length_b   1.000
_cell.length_c   1.000
_cell.angle_alpha   90.00
_cell.angle_beta   90.00
_cell.angle_gamma   90.00
#
_symmetry.space_group_name_H-M   'P 1'
#
loop_
_entity.id
_entity.type
_entity.pdbx_description
1 polymer ?
#
loop_
_entity_poly.entity_id
_entity_poly.type
_entity_poly.pdbx_seq_one_letter_code
_entity_poly.pdbx_strand_id
1 'polypeptide(L)'
;MSRLRSVVLALLFSSAALVPSLAAAGVVISEIMYHPPSTNVLEEWLELYNSGSQTVNLAGWQFTRGIHFTFPPQTVLLPGGRLVVAADAATFHSRHPTITGFVAGWTGTLRDNGETLTLANAAGETISEVSYAAEGEWATRKLGVPDQYGRVGWEWFAEHDGLGKSLELINSDLPNAYAHNWAASTVGGGTPGQPNSVGSTDIAPLIVDVGHFPLIPTSTDPVTIHVRLLDDQSSGLSATLFHRVDGTDAFTSTPMGDDGNHGDGLPNDGLFAVRLPPQPEGTIIEFYLVVGDATSHSRTYPAVVASGNGRTANLLYQVDHELFTGTQPLYRLILGKSELDYLKQTWSDEPDSDALVNGTFVGVDAQVREGATAQVRYTSSFRNRGHGTRISVPHNFRVNFPKDRPWQGREGINLNTQYTPSQVLGSMLMRRARLPMAEARAVRVRVNGEDLAGAGSPQFGAYAANELVDDGLVERQFPSDPDGNLYRGIRDVYPGNPRADLAWHGPDSSSYTNAYFKRNHATEDDWSDLIHLLDVLNNTSAPTYESAVRGVVNVDEWMRYFALNTLMGNQETALATGYGDDFALYRGTTDTRFRLLAYDMDSILGSGTRTTTYADGLFKMFGSGSHKIPVLERLMKHPAFAPLYYRELKTIADTVFAPDRMNPLLDQLAAGFTPGPQLETAVGNMRAFNVSQLAYVLSEVPLGLSVIEELPSQSGYPRTTSSSIPLRGRANAIETRAVRVNGAAASWSAWEAAWTVTAVVLHPGLNRLLIQTFDAAGNESERLTHDVWYDNGTFVTVSGNVTSDTQWSAQGGPYQITSDLTVGNGATLTIAPGTTVYLGSGAHLSIASGGRLLAEGTADAPIRFTRLPGSSIAWGGLVINGGVGSPETRLAYAHLEFNGTTAIEVAGGTVSLDHLTFGSTDHQYLALDGASFVVSHCIFPSSTAPFELVHGTQGIKAGGHGIIRHCFFGTTSGYNDIVDFTGGNRATQPIVHFLNNVFTGATDDILDLDNTDAWVEGNIFLHVHKNGSPDSASAVSGGNDNGQPSEITIIGNLFYDCDQAVTGKEQNFYVLLNNTVVHQTHQ
;
A
#
# COMPACT_ATOMS: atom_id res chain seq x y z
N MET A 1 -40.30 -17.32 -21.88
CA MET A 1 -40.20 -18.79 -21.98
C MET A 1 -41.00 -19.38 -20.83
N SER A 2 -42.21 -19.82 -21.14
CA SER A 2 -43.21 -20.36 -20.22
C SER A 2 -43.14 -21.90 -20.23
N ARG A 3 -43.56 -22.53 -19.13
CA ARG A 3 -43.74 -23.98 -18.93
C ARG A 3 -42.47 -24.82 -18.70
N LEU A 4 -41.77 -24.58 -17.60
CA LEU A 4 -40.92 -25.59 -16.95
C LEU A 4 -40.63 -25.16 -15.49
N ARG A 5 -41.66 -25.12 -14.62
CA ARG A 5 -41.51 -24.75 -13.19
C ARG A 5 -42.26 -25.66 -12.20
N SER A 6 -42.87 -26.76 -12.64
CA SER A 6 -43.81 -27.52 -11.80
C SER A 6 -43.36 -28.93 -11.40
N VAL A 7 -42.08 -29.32 -11.54
CA VAL A 7 -41.65 -30.71 -11.22
C VAL A 7 -40.34 -30.83 -10.41
N VAL A 8 -39.68 -29.73 -10.02
CA VAL A 8 -38.38 -29.82 -9.29
C VAL A 8 -38.47 -29.43 -7.80
N LEU A 9 -39.64 -29.00 -7.30
CA LEU A 9 -39.77 -28.51 -5.91
C LEU A 9 -40.06 -29.59 -4.84
N ALA A 10 -40.02 -30.87 -5.19
CA ALA A 10 -40.26 -31.98 -4.25
C ALA A 10 -38.97 -32.70 -3.80
N LEU A 11 -37.78 -32.25 -4.24
CA LEU A 11 -36.50 -32.93 -4.00
C LEU A 11 -35.47 -32.08 -3.21
N LEU A 12 -35.87 -30.91 -2.69
CA LEU A 12 -34.97 -30.02 -1.92
C LEU A 12 -35.22 -30.02 -0.40
N PHE A 13 -36.15 -30.81 0.11
CA PHE A 13 -36.26 -31.13 1.55
C PHE A 13 -35.43 -32.37 1.94
N SER A 14 -34.56 -32.85 1.06
CA SER A 14 -33.67 -33.98 1.29
C SER A 14 -32.21 -33.56 1.44
N SER A 15 -31.95 -32.45 2.14
CA SER A 15 -30.70 -32.39 2.91
C SER A 15 -30.93 -33.25 4.14
N ALA A 16 -30.62 -34.54 4.02
CA ALA A 16 -30.24 -35.32 5.17
C ALA A 16 -29.01 -34.62 5.77
N ALA A 17 -29.24 -33.64 6.64
CA ALA A 17 -28.30 -33.39 7.71
C ALA A 17 -28.13 -34.76 8.35
N LEU A 18 -26.93 -35.33 8.25
CA LEU A 18 -26.54 -36.40 9.14
C LEU A 18 -26.82 -35.83 10.54
N VAL A 19 -27.93 -36.24 11.14
CA VAL A 19 -28.09 -36.15 12.58
C VAL A 19 -26.89 -36.95 13.10
N PRO A 20 -25.91 -36.32 13.76
CA PRO A 20 -24.83 -37.08 14.38
C PRO A 20 -25.54 -38.12 15.26
N SER A 21 -25.17 -39.38 15.09
CA SER A 21 -25.80 -40.47 15.80
C SER A 21 -25.91 -40.13 17.29
N LEU A 22 -27.11 -40.32 17.86
CA LEU A 22 -27.32 -40.41 19.30
C LEU A 22 -26.18 -41.17 19.96
N ALA A 23 -25.49 -40.47 20.87
CA ALA A 23 -24.60 -40.99 21.91
C ALA A 23 -23.71 -42.19 21.52
N ALA A 24 -22.50 -41.90 21.04
CA ALA A 24 -21.40 -42.85 21.13
C ALA A 24 -20.10 -42.15 21.50
N ALA A 25 -19.94 -41.70 22.76
CA ALA A 25 -18.73 -41.87 23.58
C ALA A 25 -18.62 -40.89 24.79
N GLY A 26 -19.10 -41.32 25.95
CA GLY A 26 -18.29 -41.34 27.18
C GLY A 26 -17.85 -40.05 27.89
N VAL A 27 -17.77 -38.87 27.28
CA VAL A 27 -17.40 -37.62 27.98
C VAL A 27 -18.05 -36.41 27.33
N VAL A 28 -18.72 -35.57 28.10
CA VAL A 28 -19.34 -34.31 27.67
C VAL A 28 -18.83 -33.14 28.50
N ILE A 29 -18.80 -31.94 27.91
CA ILE A 29 -18.65 -30.70 28.69
C ILE A 29 -19.96 -30.49 29.45
N SER A 30 -19.90 -30.44 30.78
CA SER A 30 -21.08 -30.39 31.66
C SER A 30 -21.31 -29.05 32.32
N GLU A 31 -20.27 -28.23 32.49
CA GLU A 31 -20.38 -26.95 33.18
C GLU A 31 -19.29 -25.98 32.71
N ILE A 32 -19.60 -24.69 32.63
CA ILE A 32 -18.70 -23.65 32.13
C ILE A 32 -18.85 -22.40 33.02
N MET A 33 -17.77 -21.98 33.68
CA MET A 33 -17.64 -20.67 34.33
C MET A 33 -16.78 -19.77 33.46
N TYR A 34 -17.40 -19.14 32.47
CA TYR A 34 -16.69 -18.34 31.47
C TYR A 34 -16.57 -16.86 31.85
N HIS A 35 -17.49 -16.30 32.65
CA HIS A 35 -17.46 -14.89 33.06
C HIS A 35 -17.69 -14.77 34.57
N PRO A 36 -16.63 -14.95 35.39
CA PRO A 36 -16.70 -14.80 36.83
C PRO A 36 -17.16 -13.38 37.25
N PRO A 37 -17.81 -13.21 38.41
CA PRO A 37 -18.37 -11.92 38.83
C PRO A 37 -17.30 -10.89 39.20
N SER A 38 -16.04 -11.34 39.36
CA SER A 38 -14.86 -10.51 39.59
C SER A 38 -14.22 -10.00 38.30
N THR A 39 -14.67 -10.51 37.13
CA THR A 39 -14.05 -10.37 35.80
C THR A 39 -12.60 -10.86 35.71
N ASN A 40 -12.11 -11.57 36.74
CA ASN A 40 -10.77 -12.13 36.75
C ASN A 40 -10.75 -13.45 35.99
N VAL A 41 -10.16 -13.46 34.79
CA VAL A 41 -10.06 -14.64 33.91
C VAL A 41 -9.35 -15.83 34.55
N LEU A 42 -8.53 -15.62 35.59
CA LEU A 42 -7.89 -16.72 36.33
C LEU A 42 -8.88 -17.52 37.19
N GLU A 43 -10.10 -17.01 37.39
CA GLU A 43 -11.20 -17.68 38.09
C GLU A 43 -12.06 -18.54 37.17
N GLU A 44 -11.79 -18.53 35.86
CA GLU A 44 -12.49 -19.36 34.88
C GLU A 44 -12.18 -20.85 35.05
N TRP A 45 -13.17 -21.68 34.76
CA TRP A 45 -13.05 -23.14 34.77
C TRP A 45 -14.16 -23.76 33.90
N LEU A 46 -13.95 -25.00 33.48
CA LEU A 46 -14.96 -25.85 32.86
C LEU A 46 -14.94 -27.24 33.48
N GLU A 47 -16.01 -28.00 33.29
CA GLU A 47 -16.13 -29.36 33.80
C GLU A 47 -16.43 -30.36 32.69
N LEU A 48 -15.79 -31.53 32.78
CA LEU A 48 -16.10 -32.71 31.99
C LEU A 48 -16.87 -33.72 32.84
N TYR A 49 -17.92 -34.30 32.27
CA TYR A 49 -18.69 -35.39 32.86
C TYR A 49 -18.65 -36.64 31.98
N ASN A 50 -18.35 -37.79 32.57
CA ASN A 50 -18.44 -39.07 31.89
C ASN A 50 -19.86 -39.65 31.99
N SER A 51 -20.69 -39.38 30.99
CA SER A 51 -22.04 -39.95 30.85
C SER A 51 -22.05 -41.41 30.37
N GLY A 52 -20.88 -41.97 30.03
CA GLY A 52 -20.75 -43.35 29.58
C GLY A 52 -20.65 -44.38 30.72
N SER A 53 -20.68 -45.66 30.32
CA SER A 53 -20.54 -46.79 31.26
C SER A 53 -19.11 -47.28 31.45
N GLN A 54 -18.13 -46.69 30.74
CA GLN A 54 -16.73 -47.12 30.72
C GLN A 54 -15.82 -46.05 31.31
N THR A 55 -14.72 -46.48 31.94
CA THR A 55 -13.66 -45.57 32.38
C THR A 55 -12.94 -45.02 31.14
N VAL A 56 -12.74 -43.70 31.09
CA VAL A 56 -12.07 -43.01 29.97
C VAL A 56 -10.70 -42.51 30.41
N ASN A 57 -9.67 -42.83 29.63
CA ASN A 57 -8.32 -42.26 29.81
C ASN A 57 -8.20 -41.00 28.97
N LEU A 58 -8.04 -39.85 29.63
CA LEU A 58 -7.93 -38.54 28.99
C LEU A 58 -6.48 -38.18 28.63
N ALA A 59 -5.49 -39.02 28.94
CA ALA A 59 -4.08 -38.70 28.65
C ALA A 59 -3.87 -38.34 27.16
N GLY A 60 -3.32 -37.15 26.91
CA GLY A 60 -3.07 -36.62 25.57
C GLY A 60 -4.31 -36.10 24.83
N TRP A 61 -5.51 -36.15 25.44
CA TRP A 61 -6.66 -35.39 24.95
C TRP A 61 -6.36 -33.90 25.06
N GLN A 62 -7.07 -33.09 24.30
CA GLN A 62 -6.83 -31.66 24.25
C GLN A 62 -8.07 -30.87 23.89
N PHE A 63 -8.13 -29.62 24.37
CA PHE A 63 -9.02 -28.62 23.80
C PHE A 63 -8.35 -28.04 22.54
N THR A 64 -9.01 -28.20 21.39
CA THR A 64 -8.51 -27.75 20.08
C THR A 64 -9.12 -26.44 19.62
N ARG A 65 -10.13 -25.93 20.33
CA ARG A 65 -10.80 -24.66 20.08
C ARG A 65 -11.29 -24.08 21.41
N GLY A 66 -11.21 -22.76 21.56
CA GLY A 66 -11.39 -22.04 22.81
C GLY A 66 -10.08 -21.98 23.59
N ILE A 67 -10.05 -22.57 24.78
CA ILE A 67 -8.82 -22.68 25.58
C ILE A 67 -7.81 -23.67 24.95
N HIS A 68 -6.54 -23.49 25.30
CA HIS A 68 -5.48 -24.45 24.96
C HIS A 68 -5.04 -25.23 26.19
N PHE A 69 -5.42 -26.51 26.24
CA PHE A 69 -5.07 -27.41 27.33
C PHE A 69 -4.88 -28.83 26.82
N THR A 70 -3.79 -29.49 27.25
CA THR A 70 -3.54 -30.91 26.99
C THR A 70 -3.54 -31.67 28.31
N PHE A 71 -4.35 -32.71 28.39
CA PHE A 71 -4.53 -33.49 29.62
C PHE A 71 -3.25 -34.28 29.97
N PRO A 72 -2.75 -34.18 31.22
CA PRO A 72 -1.55 -34.87 31.65
C PRO A 72 -1.65 -36.40 31.56
N PRO A 73 -0.51 -37.11 31.51
CA PRO A 73 -0.49 -38.57 31.67
C PRO A 73 -1.23 -39.01 32.94
N GLN A 74 -1.85 -40.19 32.89
CA GLN A 74 -2.61 -40.78 34.02
C GLN A 74 -3.87 -40.02 34.44
N THR A 75 -4.37 -39.08 33.62
CA THR A 75 -5.70 -38.47 33.85
C THR A 75 -6.80 -39.46 33.43
N VAL A 76 -7.59 -39.92 34.39
CA VAL A 76 -8.64 -40.93 34.16
C VAL A 76 -9.98 -40.42 34.69
N LEU A 77 -11.04 -40.58 33.90
CA LEU A 77 -12.40 -40.20 34.25
C LEU A 77 -13.28 -41.45 34.34
N LEU A 78 -13.68 -41.82 35.57
CA LEU A 78 -14.55 -42.97 35.83
C LEU A 78 -15.97 -42.77 35.27
N PRO A 79 -16.76 -43.83 35.04
CA PRO A 79 -18.19 -43.71 34.72
C PRO A 79 -18.90 -42.87 35.77
N GLY A 80 -19.69 -41.88 35.35
CA GLY A 80 -20.35 -40.92 36.24
C GLY A 80 -19.40 -39.93 36.94
N GLY A 81 -18.09 -40.00 36.64
CA GLY A 81 -17.07 -39.13 37.20
C GLY A 81 -17.10 -37.75 36.56
N ARG A 82 -16.65 -36.75 37.33
CA ARG A 82 -16.51 -35.35 36.91
C ARG A 82 -15.07 -34.90 37.09
N LEU A 83 -14.59 -34.06 36.18
CA LEU A 83 -13.27 -33.46 36.25
C LEU A 83 -13.35 -31.99 35.90
N VAL A 84 -12.99 -31.15 36.86
CA VAL A 84 -12.81 -29.71 36.62
C VAL A 84 -11.46 -29.48 35.97
N VAL A 85 -11.47 -28.65 34.93
CA VAL A 85 -10.31 -28.06 34.29
C VAL A 85 -10.39 -26.56 34.62
N ALA A 86 -9.36 -25.99 35.24
CA ALA A 86 -9.35 -24.58 35.66
C ALA A 86 -8.25 -23.76 34.98
N ALA A 87 -8.45 -22.45 34.85
CA ALA A 87 -7.44 -21.54 34.32
C ALA A 87 -6.17 -21.57 35.17
N ASP A 88 -6.30 -21.29 36.47
CA ASP A 88 -5.17 -21.28 37.41
C ASP A 88 -5.44 -22.12 38.67
N ALA A 89 -4.45 -22.91 39.07
CA ALA A 89 -4.59 -23.84 40.18
C ALA A 89 -4.75 -23.15 41.55
N ALA A 90 -3.98 -22.08 41.78
CA ALA A 90 -4.00 -21.39 43.07
C ALA A 90 -5.29 -20.58 43.24
N THR A 91 -5.71 -19.89 42.19
CA THR A 91 -6.93 -19.10 42.13
C THR A 91 -8.17 -19.99 42.28
N PHE A 92 -8.23 -21.08 41.52
CA PHE A 92 -9.33 -22.04 41.64
C PHE A 92 -9.40 -22.66 43.04
N HIS A 93 -8.27 -23.11 43.61
CA HIS A 93 -8.25 -23.67 44.97
C HIS A 93 -8.65 -22.63 46.04
N SER A 94 -8.29 -21.35 45.85
CA SER A 94 -8.70 -20.28 46.76
C SER A 94 -10.21 -20.02 46.72
N ARG A 95 -10.85 -20.15 45.55
CA ARG A 95 -12.30 -19.99 45.37
C ARG A 95 -13.09 -21.24 45.76
N HIS A 96 -12.51 -22.42 45.56
CA HIS A 96 -13.15 -23.73 45.76
C HIS A 96 -12.28 -24.67 46.63
N PRO A 97 -12.02 -24.33 47.91
CA PRO A 97 -11.02 -25.02 48.76
C PRO A 97 -11.37 -26.48 49.08
N THR A 98 -12.63 -26.87 48.92
CA THR A 98 -13.11 -28.24 49.15
C THR A 98 -12.90 -29.15 47.94
N ILE A 99 -12.58 -28.61 46.76
CA ILE A 99 -12.37 -29.37 45.52
C ILE A 99 -10.88 -29.69 45.38
N THR A 100 -10.55 -30.99 45.41
CA THR A 100 -9.16 -31.48 45.42
C THR A 100 -8.79 -32.27 44.16
N GLY A 101 -9.78 -32.70 43.36
CA GLY A 101 -9.59 -33.46 42.14
C GLY A 101 -9.88 -32.62 40.90
N PHE A 102 -8.99 -31.70 40.56
CA PHE A 102 -9.05 -30.86 39.36
C PHE A 102 -7.70 -30.83 38.65
N VAL A 103 -7.70 -30.46 37.37
CA VAL A 103 -6.50 -30.11 36.60
C VAL A 103 -6.55 -28.63 36.25
N ALA A 104 -5.41 -27.99 36.01
CA ALA A 104 -5.38 -26.55 35.72
C ALA A 104 -4.17 -26.14 34.89
N GLY A 105 -4.18 -24.88 34.42
CA GLY A 105 -3.05 -24.26 33.72
C GLY A 105 -3.20 -24.26 32.20
N TRP A 106 -4.40 -23.96 31.69
CA TRP A 106 -4.56 -23.68 30.26
C TRP A 106 -3.97 -22.33 29.88
N THR A 107 -3.74 -22.12 28.59
CA THR A 107 -3.46 -20.79 28.03
C THR A 107 -4.64 -20.31 27.19
N GLY A 108 -4.80 -18.98 27.08
CA GLY A 108 -6.02 -18.36 26.56
C GLY A 108 -7.04 -18.11 27.67
N THR A 109 -8.19 -17.57 27.30
CA THR A 109 -9.31 -17.23 28.18
C THR A 109 -10.61 -17.76 27.57
N LEU A 110 -11.62 -17.99 28.41
CA LEU A 110 -12.97 -18.23 27.94
C LEU A 110 -13.60 -16.90 27.53
N ARG A 111 -14.21 -16.81 26.35
CA ARG A 111 -14.78 -15.54 25.89
C ARG A 111 -16.10 -15.23 26.61
N ASP A 112 -16.18 -14.08 27.27
CA ASP A 112 -17.36 -13.63 28.02
C ASP A 112 -18.64 -13.52 27.19
N ASN A 113 -18.52 -13.22 25.91
CA ASN A 113 -19.68 -13.07 25.04
C ASN A 113 -20.00 -14.32 24.22
N GLY A 114 -19.30 -15.45 24.47
CA GLY A 114 -19.50 -16.72 23.77
C GLY A 114 -18.38 -17.11 22.82
N GLU A 115 -18.21 -18.43 22.66
CA GLU A 115 -17.29 -19.09 21.73
C GLU A 115 -17.63 -20.57 21.56
N THR A 116 -16.85 -21.28 20.75
CA THR A 116 -16.92 -22.74 20.60
C THR A 116 -15.78 -23.42 21.35
N LEU A 117 -16.12 -24.34 22.25
CA LEU A 117 -15.19 -25.24 22.92
C LEU A 117 -15.24 -26.61 22.24
N THR A 118 -14.08 -27.11 21.80
CA THR A 118 -13.95 -28.43 21.17
C THR A 118 -12.95 -29.29 21.93
N LEU A 119 -13.43 -30.38 22.54
CA LEU A 119 -12.61 -31.42 23.17
C LEU A 119 -12.32 -32.52 22.15
N ALA A 120 -11.04 -32.77 21.89
CA ALA A 120 -10.57 -33.84 21.04
C ALA A 120 -9.77 -34.89 21.82
N ASN A 121 -9.86 -36.15 21.40
CA ASN A 121 -9.03 -37.21 21.95
C ASN A 121 -7.57 -37.12 21.48
N ALA A 122 -6.71 -38.01 21.96
CA ALA A 122 -5.28 -38.03 21.61
C ALA A 122 -4.99 -38.31 20.11
N ALA A 123 -5.98 -38.78 19.34
CA ALA A 123 -5.89 -38.95 17.89
C ALA A 123 -6.39 -37.73 17.11
N GLY A 124 -6.90 -36.70 17.81
CA GLY A 124 -7.48 -35.49 17.21
C GLY A 124 -8.95 -35.62 16.81
N GLU A 125 -9.64 -36.68 17.21
CA GLU A 125 -11.07 -36.85 16.93
C GLU A 125 -11.90 -36.05 17.94
N THR A 126 -12.87 -35.26 17.47
CA THR A 126 -13.79 -34.51 18.34
C THR A 126 -14.67 -35.45 19.15
N ILE A 127 -14.66 -35.29 20.48
CA ILE A 127 -15.46 -36.05 21.43
C ILE A 127 -16.65 -35.24 21.94
N SER A 128 -16.45 -33.97 22.25
CA SER A 128 -17.51 -33.07 22.71
C SER A 128 -17.27 -31.68 22.16
N GLU A 129 -18.34 -31.01 21.73
CA GLU A 129 -18.31 -29.64 21.25
C GLU A 129 -19.52 -28.89 21.79
N VAL A 130 -19.31 -27.64 22.22
CA VAL A 130 -20.38 -26.73 22.66
C VAL A 130 -20.05 -25.32 22.20
N SER A 131 -21.03 -24.62 21.64
CA SER A 131 -20.92 -23.20 21.30
C SER A 131 -21.84 -22.38 22.20
N TYR A 132 -21.29 -21.91 23.32
CA TYR A 132 -22.06 -21.14 24.29
C TYR A 132 -22.08 -19.65 23.93
N ALA A 133 -23.07 -18.91 24.42
CA ALA A 133 -23.16 -17.46 24.23
C ALA A 133 -23.83 -16.78 25.43
N ALA A 134 -23.59 -15.48 25.59
CA ALA A 134 -24.34 -14.61 26.51
C ALA A 134 -25.63 -14.03 25.87
N GLU A 135 -25.93 -14.43 24.63
CA GLU A 135 -27.04 -13.92 23.83
C GLU A 135 -27.83 -15.07 23.18
N GLY A 136 -28.99 -14.73 22.60
CA GLY A 136 -29.78 -15.69 21.83
C GLY A 136 -30.53 -16.67 22.72
N GLU A 137 -30.53 -17.95 22.34
CA GLU A 137 -31.22 -19.03 23.06
C GLU A 137 -30.56 -19.39 24.39
N TRP A 138 -29.32 -18.95 24.61
CA TRP A 138 -28.59 -19.12 25.87
C TRP A 138 -28.99 -18.10 26.94
N ALA A 139 -29.76 -17.08 26.55
CA ALA A 139 -30.17 -15.96 27.38
C ALA A 139 -31.69 -15.71 27.26
N THR A 140 -32.21 -14.81 28.09
CA THR A 140 -33.60 -14.34 27.98
C THR A 140 -33.62 -12.90 27.49
N ARG A 141 -34.55 -12.55 26.60
CA ARG A 141 -34.78 -11.15 26.22
C ARG A 141 -35.54 -10.41 27.32
N LYS A 142 -35.05 -9.23 27.68
CA LYS A 142 -35.78 -8.28 28.53
C LYS A 142 -35.55 -6.84 28.09
N LEU A 143 -36.42 -5.94 28.55
CA LEU A 143 -36.14 -4.52 28.46
C LEU A 143 -35.15 -4.14 29.57
N GLY A 144 -34.10 -3.42 29.17
CA GLY A 144 -33.04 -2.98 30.08
C GLY A 144 -33.41 -1.76 30.90
N VAL A 145 -32.40 -1.11 31.46
CA VAL A 145 -32.55 0.19 32.09
C VAL A 145 -32.52 1.31 31.03
N PRO A 146 -33.11 2.49 31.31
CA PRO A 146 -32.98 3.63 30.41
C PRO A 146 -31.50 4.01 30.19
N ASP A 147 -31.13 4.27 28.94
CA ASP A 147 -29.84 4.86 28.61
C ASP A 147 -29.75 6.33 29.08
N GLN A 148 -28.62 6.98 28.82
CA GLN A 148 -28.39 8.38 29.23
C GLN A 148 -29.37 9.40 28.61
N TYR A 149 -30.15 8.99 27.61
CA TYR A 149 -31.17 9.78 26.93
C TYR A 149 -32.60 9.35 27.35
N GLY A 150 -32.73 8.52 28.39
CA GLY A 150 -34.01 8.06 28.90
C GLY A 150 -34.68 6.98 28.03
N ARG A 151 -33.95 6.36 27.12
CA ARG A 151 -34.47 5.36 26.17
C ARG A 151 -34.20 3.96 26.68
N VAL A 152 -35.23 3.11 26.71
CA VAL A 152 -35.16 1.70 27.14
C VAL A 152 -35.08 0.79 25.92
N GLY A 153 -33.94 0.12 25.76
CA GLY A 153 -33.69 -0.87 24.71
C GLY A 153 -33.93 -2.31 25.15
N TRP A 154 -34.00 -3.23 24.18
CA TRP A 154 -33.90 -4.66 24.43
C TRP A 154 -32.45 -5.07 24.70
N GLU A 155 -32.25 -5.84 25.76
CA GLU A 155 -30.97 -6.45 26.12
C GLU A 155 -31.11 -7.96 26.26
N TRP A 156 -29.98 -8.66 26.26
CA TRP A 156 -29.92 -10.06 26.65
C TRP A 156 -29.61 -10.14 28.13
N PHE A 157 -30.24 -11.09 28.81
CA PHE A 157 -30.01 -11.34 30.22
C PHE A 157 -29.70 -12.82 30.43
N ALA A 158 -28.50 -13.08 30.91
CA ALA A 158 -28.02 -14.39 31.32
C ALA A 158 -27.42 -14.26 32.72
N GLU A 159 -27.88 -15.07 33.67
CA GLU A 159 -27.29 -15.05 35.01
C GLU A 159 -25.91 -15.71 35.06
N HIS A 160 -25.58 -16.48 34.03
CA HIS A 160 -24.27 -17.12 33.85
C HIS A 160 -23.22 -16.18 33.21
N ASP A 161 -23.61 -14.94 32.91
CA ASP A 161 -22.77 -13.90 32.31
C ASP A 161 -22.41 -12.82 33.34
N GLY A 162 -21.29 -12.98 34.05
CA GLY A 162 -20.75 -11.94 34.96
C GLY A 162 -21.52 -11.76 36.27
N LEU A 163 -22.64 -12.47 36.48
CA LEU A 163 -23.45 -12.39 37.70
C LEU A 163 -23.15 -13.50 38.71
N GLY A 164 -22.13 -14.31 38.44
CA GLY A 164 -21.55 -15.26 39.40
C GLY A 164 -22.15 -16.65 39.40
N LYS A 165 -22.93 -17.03 38.39
CA LYS A 165 -23.37 -18.40 38.17
C LYS A 165 -22.58 -19.00 36.99
N SER A 166 -22.33 -20.30 37.02
CA SER A 166 -21.84 -21.05 35.85
C SER A 166 -23.01 -21.38 34.92
N LEU A 167 -22.68 -21.78 33.70
CA LEU A 167 -23.58 -22.38 32.73
C LEU A 167 -23.51 -23.91 32.87
N GLU A 168 -24.61 -24.55 33.27
CA GLU A 168 -24.71 -25.98 33.60
C GLU A 168 -25.57 -26.74 32.59
N LEU A 169 -25.10 -27.91 32.13
CA LEU A 169 -25.86 -28.86 31.32
C LEU A 169 -27.01 -29.45 32.15
N ILE A 170 -28.22 -29.50 31.61
CA ILE A 170 -29.42 -29.94 32.32
C ILE A 170 -29.57 -31.46 32.23
N ASN A 171 -29.64 -32.03 31.02
CA ASN A 171 -29.79 -33.46 30.78
C ASN A 171 -28.61 -34.00 29.95
N SER A 172 -27.81 -34.88 30.53
CA SER A 172 -26.61 -35.45 29.89
C SER A 172 -26.90 -36.51 28.82
N ASP A 173 -28.14 -37.02 28.76
CA ASP A 173 -28.58 -37.99 27.75
C ASP A 173 -29.05 -37.31 26.46
N LEU A 174 -29.28 -35.98 26.52
CA LEU A 174 -29.60 -35.13 25.39
C LEU A 174 -28.35 -34.42 24.85
N PRO A 175 -28.34 -34.00 23.56
CA PRO A 175 -27.20 -33.31 22.98
C PRO A 175 -26.85 -32.03 23.77
N ASN A 176 -25.56 -31.84 24.05
CA ASN A 176 -25.04 -30.64 24.72
C ASN A 176 -24.83 -29.46 23.75
N ALA A 177 -25.14 -29.62 22.46
CA ALA A 177 -24.99 -28.58 21.46
C ALA A 177 -26.11 -27.51 21.49
N TYR A 178 -27.24 -27.79 22.14
CA TYR A 178 -28.42 -26.91 22.12
C TYR A 178 -28.59 -26.15 23.44
N ALA A 179 -28.68 -24.83 23.36
CA ALA A 179 -28.83 -23.92 24.51
C ALA A 179 -29.99 -24.29 25.44
N HIS A 180 -31.08 -24.83 24.89
CA HIS A 180 -32.24 -25.28 25.66
C HIS A 180 -31.95 -26.41 26.65
N ASN A 181 -30.83 -27.13 26.50
CA ASN A 181 -30.33 -28.13 27.43
C ASN A 181 -29.29 -27.57 28.42
N TRP A 182 -29.18 -26.25 28.52
CA TRP A 182 -28.30 -25.56 29.45
C TRP A 182 -29.07 -24.51 30.25
N ALA A 183 -28.64 -24.25 31.48
CA ALA A 183 -29.20 -23.20 32.31
C ALA A 183 -28.13 -22.61 33.23
N ALA A 184 -28.34 -21.39 33.72
CA ALA A 184 -27.50 -20.85 34.77
C ALA A 184 -27.65 -21.68 36.05
N SER A 185 -26.54 -21.93 36.74
CA SER A 185 -26.55 -22.61 38.03
C SER A 185 -27.49 -21.92 39.02
N THR A 186 -28.18 -22.70 39.83
CA THR A 186 -28.95 -22.17 40.97
C THR A 186 -28.05 -21.82 42.16
N VAL A 187 -26.77 -22.23 42.12
CA VAL A 187 -25.77 -21.99 43.14
C VAL A 187 -24.75 -20.96 42.65
N GLY A 188 -24.49 -19.93 43.46
CA GLY A 188 -23.42 -18.97 43.16
C GLY A 188 -22.05 -19.65 43.17
N GLY A 189 -21.25 -19.41 42.12
CA GLY A 189 -19.97 -20.08 41.89
C GLY A 189 -20.08 -21.44 41.21
N GLY A 190 -21.28 -21.87 40.82
CA GLY A 190 -21.52 -23.15 40.15
C GLY A 190 -21.46 -24.36 41.08
N THR A 191 -21.37 -25.55 40.48
CA THR A 191 -21.26 -26.84 41.18
C THR A 191 -20.00 -27.65 40.82
N PRO A 192 -18.80 -27.03 40.81
CA PRO A 192 -17.58 -27.70 40.36
C PRO A 192 -17.30 -28.99 41.15
N GLY A 193 -17.12 -30.09 40.42
CA GLY A 193 -16.87 -31.42 40.97
C GLY A 193 -18.10 -32.08 41.60
N GLN A 194 -19.29 -31.49 41.49
CA GLN A 194 -20.55 -31.98 42.03
C GLN A 194 -21.60 -32.16 40.92
N PRO A 195 -22.71 -32.86 41.16
CA PRO A 195 -23.81 -32.87 40.21
C PRO A 195 -24.36 -31.47 39.95
N ASN A 196 -24.58 -31.14 38.68
CA ASN A 196 -25.17 -29.87 38.24
C ASN A 196 -26.45 -29.57 39.02
N SER A 197 -26.57 -28.35 39.53
CA SER A 197 -27.70 -27.89 40.34
C SER A 197 -29.03 -27.86 39.56
N VAL A 198 -28.95 -27.67 38.23
CA VAL A 198 -30.08 -27.72 37.30
C VAL A 198 -30.30 -29.10 36.70
N GLY A 199 -29.51 -30.10 37.09
CA GLY A 199 -29.55 -31.44 36.49
C GLY A 199 -30.93 -32.09 36.57
N SER A 200 -31.44 -32.57 35.43
CA SER A 200 -32.71 -33.30 35.34
C SER A 200 -32.62 -34.42 34.32
N THR A 201 -33.35 -35.52 34.57
CA THR A 201 -33.48 -36.65 33.64
C THR A 201 -34.62 -36.48 32.63
N ASP A 202 -35.50 -35.49 32.86
CA ASP A 202 -36.70 -35.18 32.07
C ASP A 202 -36.82 -33.65 32.00
N ILE A 203 -36.88 -33.10 30.79
CA ILE A 203 -36.90 -31.65 30.56
C ILE A 203 -37.91 -31.29 29.49
N ALA A 204 -38.33 -30.02 29.44
CA ALA A 204 -39.17 -29.56 28.34
C ALA A 204 -38.46 -29.71 26.98
N PRO A 205 -39.18 -30.05 25.89
CA PRO A 205 -38.57 -30.37 24.61
C PRO A 205 -37.59 -29.29 24.12
N LEU A 206 -36.46 -29.74 23.58
CA LEU A 206 -35.48 -28.89 22.92
C LEU A 206 -36.07 -28.38 21.61
N ILE A 207 -36.07 -27.06 21.45
CA ILE A 207 -36.48 -26.39 20.21
C ILE A 207 -35.20 -26.16 19.39
N VAL A 208 -35.16 -26.68 18.17
CA VAL A 208 -33.92 -26.70 17.36
C VAL A 208 -34.03 -25.88 16.07
N ASP A 209 -35.12 -26.01 15.33
CA ASP A 209 -35.24 -25.45 13.98
C ASP A 209 -36.58 -24.77 13.80
N VAL A 210 -36.69 -23.54 14.29
CA VAL A 210 -37.90 -22.71 14.15
C VAL A 210 -37.82 -21.90 12.87
N GLY A 211 -38.80 -22.02 12.00
CA GLY A 211 -38.80 -21.35 10.71
C GLY A 211 -40.20 -21.06 10.16
N HIS A 212 -40.23 -20.23 9.12
CA HIS A 212 -41.42 -20.04 8.30
C HIS A 212 -41.06 -20.16 6.81
N PHE A 213 -42.02 -20.58 5.99
CA PHE A 213 -41.86 -20.62 4.54
C PHE A 213 -43.17 -20.28 3.80
N PRO A 214 -43.13 -19.52 2.70
CA PRO A 214 -41.96 -18.82 2.12
C PRO A 214 -41.36 -17.77 3.06
N LEU A 215 -40.04 -17.49 2.96
CA LEU A 215 -39.36 -16.47 3.78
C LEU A 215 -39.82 -15.03 3.48
N ILE A 216 -40.38 -14.83 2.29
CA ILE A 216 -41.02 -13.59 1.85
C ILE A 216 -42.33 -14.02 1.16
N PRO A 217 -43.41 -14.25 1.92
CA PRO A 217 -44.68 -14.69 1.36
C PRO A 217 -45.38 -13.56 0.60
N THR A 218 -45.98 -13.87 -0.55
CA THR A 218 -46.87 -12.94 -1.26
C THR A 218 -48.29 -13.01 -0.69
N SER A 219 -49.15 -12.06 -1.06
CA SER A 219 -50.55 -12.03 -0.60
C SER A 219 -51.41 -13.23 -1.04
N THR A 220 -50.89 -14.08 -1.93
CA THR A 220 -51.53 -15.34 -2.34
C THR A 220 -50.91 -16.57 -1.70
N ASP A 221 -49.76 -16.42 -1.03
CA ASP A 221 -49.04 -17.54 -0.46
C ASP A 221 -49.56 -17.87 0.94
N PRO A 222 -49.94 -19.12 1.20
CA PRO A 222 -50.09 -19.61 2.56
C PRO A 222 -48.71 -19.80 3.18
N VAL A 223 -48.61 -19.56 4.49
CA VAL A 223 -47.34 -19.60 5.23
C VAL A 223 -47.30 -20.82 6.13
N THR A 224 -46.27 -21.63 5.96
CA THR A 224 -45.99 -22.77 6.86
C THR A 224 -45.05 -22.29 7.95
N ILE A 225 -45.45 -22.44 9.21
CA ILE A 225 -44.56 -22.25 10.37
C ILE A 225 -44.21 -23.64 10.90
N HIS A 226 -42.93 -23.89 11.14
CA HIS A 226 -42.44 -25.18 11.60
C HIS A 226 -41.49 -25.06 12.79
N VAL A 227 -41.37 -26.16 13.53
CA VAL A 227 -40.41 -26.33 14.63
C VAL A 227 -39.97 -27.79 14.71
N ARG A 228 -38.66 -28.05 14.80
CA ARG A 228 -38.13 -29.37 15.20
C ARG A 228 -38.00 -29.47 16.72
N LEU A 229 -38.56 -30.54 17.28
CA LEU A 229 -38.47 -30.89 18.69
C LEU A 229 -37.59 -32.11 18.88
N LEU A 230 -36.71 -32.05 19.88
CA LEU A 230 -35.96 -33.20 20.40
C LEU A 230 -36.23 -33.32 21.90
N ASP A 231 -36.37 -34.53 22.40
CA ASP A 231 -36.74 -34.77 23.78
C ASP A 231 -36.16 -36.12 24.25
N ASP A 232 -36.09 -36.33 25.56
CA ASP A 232 -35.70 -37.64 26.12
C ASP A 232 -36.82 -38.68 25.92
N GLN A 233 -38.05 -38.23 25.66
CA GLN A 233 -39.19 -39.07 25.28
C GLN A 233 -39.36 -39.15 23.77
N SER A 234 -39.63 -40.36 23.26
CA SER A 234 -39.81 -40.59 21.82
C SER A 234 -41.23 -40.33 21.31
N SER A 235 -42.18 -39.90 22.15
CA SER A 235 -43.59 -39.72 21.79
C SER A 235 -44.33 -38.83 22.77
N GLY A 236 -45.44 -38.22 22.34
CA GLY A 236 -46.28 -37.37 23.20
C GLY A 236 -45.86 -35.89 23.22
N LEU A 237 -44.98 -35.50 22.30
CA LEU A 237 -44.61 -34.11 22.07
C LEU A 237 -45.77 -33.32 21.47
N SER A 238 -45.85 -32.05 21.84
CA SER A 238 -46.86 -31.11 21.35
C SER A 238 -46.23 -29.75 21.04
N ALA A 239 -46.76 -29.08 20.02
CA ALA A 239 -46.42 -27.70 19.70
C ALA A 239 -47.70 -26.92 19.39
N THR A 240 -47.80 -25.71 19.93
CA THR A 240 -48.90 -24.78 19.67
C THR A 240 -48.32 -23.44 19.22
N LEU A 241 -48.77 -22.99 18.06
CA LEU A 241 -48.48 -21.67 17.53
C LEU A 241 -49.43 -20.65 18.12
N PHE A 242 -48.91 -19.54 18.64
CA PHE A 242 -49.68 -18.35 18.95
C PHE A 242 -49.32 -17.26 17.94
N HIS A 243 -50.29 -16.79 17.15
CA HIS A 243 -50.03 -15.76 16.14
C HIS A 243 -51.12 -14.67 16.11
N ARG A 244 -50.75 -13.49 15.62
CA ARG A 244 -51.69 -12.39 15.36
C ARG A 244 -51.21 -11.52 14.21
N VAL A 245 -52.13 -10.75 13.62
CA VAL A 245 -51.74 -9.58 12.83
C VAL A 245 -51.17 -8.54 13.79
N ASP A 246 -49.98 -8.03 13.52
CA ASP A 246 -49.32 -7.02 14.34
C ASP A 246 -50.25 -5.82 14.60
N GLY A 247 -50.24 -5.32 15.84
CA GLY A 247 -51.12 -4.23 16.30
C GLY A 247 -52.53 -4.64 16.72
N THR A 248 -52.91 -5.92 16.63
CA THR A 248 -54.17 -6.46 17.21
C THR A 248 -53.95 -6.99 18.63
N ASP A 249 -54.98 -6.95 19.50
CA ASP A 249 -54.77 -7.26 20.93
C ASP A 249 -54.61 -8.75 21.24
N ALA A 250 -55.32 -9.64 20.53
CA ALA A 250 -55.44 -11.05 20.90
C ALA A 250 -54.63 -11.98 19.98
N PHE A 251 -53.89 -12.93 20.58
CA PHE A 251 -53.27 -14.03 19.86
C PHE A 251 -54.29 -15.14 19.57
N THR A 252 -54.23 -15.68 18.36
CA THR A 252 -54.91 -16.92 17.99
C THR A 252 -53.96 -18.09 18.28
N SER A 253 -54.43 -19.10 19.01
CA SER A 253 -53.69 -20.33 19.29
C SER A 253 -54.09 -21.43 18.31
N THR A 254 -53.12 -22.02 17.62
CA THR A 254 -53.33 -23.08 16.63
C THR A 254 -52.40 -24.26 16.94
N PRO A 255 -52.92 -25.48 17.19
CA PRO A 255 -52.09 -26.67 17.33
C PRO A 255 -51.26 -26.94 16.07
N MET A 256 -50.04 -27.39 16.24
CA MET A 256 -49.14 -27.82 15.16
C MET A 256 -49.15 -29.36 15.08
N GLY A 257 -49.10 -29.92 13.88
CA GLY A 257 -49.09 -31.37 13.64
C GLY A 257 -47.69 -31.88 13.27
N ASP A 258 -47.39 -33.11 13.67
CA ASP A 258 -46.32 -33.97 13.16
C ASP A 258 -46.99 -35.21 12.53
N ASP A 259 -47.80 -34.94 11.51
CA ASP A 259 -48.74 -35.87 10.89
C ASP A 259 -48.44 -36.16 9.42
N GLY A 260 -47.32 -35.64 8.89
CA GLY A 260 -46.97 -35.70 7.48
C GLY A 260 -47.85 -34.80 6.61
N ASN A 261 -48.68 -33.95 7.22
CA ASN A 261 -49.47 -32.93 6.56
C ASN A 261 -48.96 -31.54 6.99
N HIS A 262 -49.37 -30.47 6.30
CA HIS A 262 -48.92 -29.10 6.61
C HIS A 262 -47.45 -28.78 6.27
N GLY A 263 -46.71 -29.70 5.65
CA GLY A 263 -45.32 -29.46 5.20
C GLY A 263 -44.27 -29.75 6.27
N ASP A 264 -44.60 -30.65 7.19
CA ASP A 264 -43.83 -31.12 8.34
C ASP A 264 -42.95 -32.35 8.07
N GLY A 265 -42.92 -32.89 6.84
CA GLY A 265 -42.07 -34.05 6.53
C GLY A 265 -42.80 -35.38 6.65
N LEU A 266 -42.20 -36.36 7.32
CA LEU A 266 -42.82 -37.67 7.57
C LEU A 266 -43.58 -37.64 8.90
N PRO A 267 -44.70 -38.36 9.03
CA PRO A 267 -45.42 -38.43 10.30
C PRO A 267 -44.55 -39.00 11.43
N ASN A 268 -44.55 -38.34 12.59
CA ASN A 268 -43.78 -38.68 13.79
C ASN A 268 -42.26 -38.61 13.60
N ASP A 269 -41.76 -37.63 12.84
CA ASP A 269 -40.32 -37.41 12.65
C ASP A 269 -39.74 -36.29 13.55
N GLY A 270 -40.56 -35.72 14.42
CA GLY A 270 -40.20 -34.66 15.36
C GLY A 270 -40.26 -33.26 14.77
N LEU A 271 -40.59 -33.10 13.49
CA LEU A 271 -40.89 -31.80 12.88
C LEU A 271 -42.39 -31.52 12.98
N PHE A 272 -42.75 -30.44 13.67
CA PHE A 272 -44.13 -29.99 13.79
C PHE A 272 -44.36 -28.80 12.87
N ALA A 273 -45.50 -28.74 12.18
CA ALA A 273 -45.87 -27.59 11.37
C ALA A 273 -47.35 -27.20 11.45
N VAL A 274 -47.63 -25.96 11.04
CA VAL A 274 -48.98 -25.44 10.80
C VAL A 274 -48.97 -24.53 9.58
N ARG A 275 -50.06 -24.55 8.82
CA ARG A 275 -50.21 -23.74 7.61
C ARG A 275 -51.25 -22.64 7.81
N LEU A 276 -50.76 -21.41 7.90
CA LEU A 276 -51.58 -20.20 7.99
C LEU A 276 -52.15 -19.81 6.62
N PRO A 277 -53.39 -19.28 6.56
CA PRO A 277 -53.97 -18.80 5.31
C PRO A 277 -53.22 -17.56 4.77
N PRO A 278 -53.30 -17.30 3.46
CA PRO A 278 -52.73 -16.08 2.86
C PRO A 278 -53.24 -14.82 3.54
N GLN A 279 -52.37 -13.82 3.68
CA GLN A 279 -52.68 -12.53 4.30
C GLN A 279 -52.57 -11.39 3.28
N PRO A 280 -53.23 -10.24 3.48
CA PRO A 280 -53.09 -9.08 2.61
C PRO A 280 -51.64 -8.57 2.52
N GLU A 281 -51.32 -7.88 1.43
CA GLU A 281 -50.03 -7.21 1.23
C GLU A 281 -49.64 -6.29 2.39
N GLY A 282 -48.36 -6.29 2.77
CA GLY A 282 -47.81 -5.44 3.82
C GLY A 282 -48.11 -5.90 5.24
N THR A 283 -48.92 -6.96 5.41
CA THR A 283 -49.27 -7.51 6.73
C THR A 283 -48.03 -8.07 7.41
N ILE A 284 -47.81 -7.67 8.67
CA ILE A 284 -46.82 -8.29 9.56
C ILE A 284 -47.55 -9.23 10.50
N ILE A 285 -47.08 -10.47 10.58
CA ILE A 285 -47.57 -11.46 11.52
C ILE A 285 -46.55 -11.62 12.64
N GLU A 286 -47.03 -11.45 13.86
CA GLU A 286 -46.28 -11.68 15.08
C GLU A 286 -46.66 -13.04 15.66
N PHE A 287 -45.67 -13.85 16.03
CA PHE A 287 -45.90 -15.18 16.56
C PHE A 287 -44.86 -15.66 17.57
N TYR A 288 -45.28 -16.61 18.42
CA TYR A 288 -44.44 -17.37 19.34
C TYR A 288 -44.98 -18.80 19.46
N LEU A 289 -44.17 -19.70 20.01
CA LEU A 289 -44.51 -21.11 20.16
C LEU A 289 -44.59 -21.48 21.64
N VAL A 290 -45.49 -22.39 21.98
CA VAL A 290 -45.46 -23.14 23.25
C VAL A 290 -45.37 -24.62 22.91
N VAL A 291 -44.32 -25.27 23.39
CA VAL A 291 -44.06 -26.70 23.18
C VAL A 291 -44.15 -27.42 24.51
N GLY A 292 -44.47 -28.71 24.49
CA GLY A 292 -44.47 -29.53 25.70
C GLY A 292 -44.46 -31.02 25.41
N ASP A 293 -44.24 -31.80 26.44
CA ASP A 293 -44.15 -33.25 26.41
C ASP A 293 -45.37 -33.93 27.05
N ALA A 294 -45.33 -35.26 27.17
CA ALA A 294 -46.42 -36.02 27.78
C ALA A 294 -46.51 -35.85 29.31
N THR A 295 -45.47 -35.34 29.97
CA THR A 295 -45.40 -35.21 31.44
C THR A 295 -45.65 -33.78 31.94
N SER A 296 -46.12 -32.89 31.06
CA SER A 296 -46.47 -31.48 31.35
C SER A 296 -45.27 -30.54 31.53
N HIS A 297 -44.06 -30.93 31.12
CA HIS A 297 -42.98 -29.98 30.90
C HIS A 297 -43.31 -29.15 29.66
N SER A 298 -43.14 -27.83 29.75
CA SER A 298 -43.43 -26.92 28.64
C SER A 298 -42.45 -25.77 28.55
N ARG A 299 -42.30 -25.22 27.35
CA ARG A 299 -41.41 -24.08 27.06
C ARG A 299 -42.02 -23.15 26.03
N THR A 300 -41.79 -21.85 26.23
CA THR A 300 -42.19 -20.81 25.27
C THR A 300 -40.97 -20.34 24.48
N TYR A 301 -41.13 -20.14 23.17
CA TYR A 301 -40.08 -19.60 22.29
C TYR A 301 -40.60 -18.41 21.47
N PRO A 302 -39.87 -17.28 21.43
CA PRO A 302 -38.61 -17.02 22.12
C PRO A 302 -38.78 -16.84 23.64
N ALA A 303 -37.71 -17.06 24.40
CA ALA A 303 -37.68 -16.81 25.84
C ALA A 303 -37.62 -15.29 26.12
N VAL A 304 -38.69 -14.73 26.68
CA VAL A 304 -38.84 -13.29 26.90
C VAL A 304 -39.42 -13.00 28.28
N VAL A 305 -38.85 -12.02 28.99
CA VAL A 305 -39.46 -11.42 30.19
C VAL A 305 -40.49 -10.38 29.76
N ALA A 306 -41.74 -10.53 30.22
CA ALA A 306 -42.82 -9.61 29.87
C ALA A 306 -42.48 -8.15 30.23
N SER A 307 -42.61 -7.25 29.26
CA SER A 307 -42.15 -5.85 29.33
C SER A 307 -43.09 -4.90 30.11
N GLY A 308 -44.35 -5.27 30.31
CA GLY A 308 -45.38 -4.44 30.94
C GLY A 308 -45.82 -3.18 30.18
N ASN A 309 -45.14 -2.82 29.08
CA ASN A 309 -45.37 -1.59 28.31
C ASN A 309 -45.89 -1.80 26.88
N GLY A 310 -46.25 -3.04 26.54
CA GLY A 310 -46.81 -3.40 25.23
C GLY A 310 -45.79 -3.66 24.12
N ARG A 311 -44.48 -3.49 24.37
CA ARG A 311 -43.42 -3.95 23.46
C ARG A 311 -43.14 -5.45 23.66
N THR A 312 -42.90 -6.19 22.59
CA THR A 312 -42.68 -7.64 22.62
C THR A 312 -41.40 -8.01 21.87
N ALA A 313 -40.83 -9.17 22.18
CA ALA A 313 -39.68 -9.71 21.47
C ALA A 313 -40.03 -11.00 20.69
N ASN A 314 -41.25 -11.07 20.15
CA ASN A 314 -41.75 -12.21 19.40
C ASN A 314 -41.15 -12.32 17.99
N LEU A 315 -41.39 -13.44 17.32
CA LEU A 315 -40.94 -13.71 15.95
C LEU A 315 -41.87 -13.00 14.96
N LEU A 316 -41.30 -12.48 13.86
CA LEU A 316 -42.06 -11.73 12.86
C LEU A 316 -41.81 -12.28 11.46
N TYR A 317 -42.85 -12.30 10.62
CA TYR A 317 -42.72 -12.33 9.16
C TYR A 317 -43.60 -11.26 8.51
N GLN A 318 -43.25 -10.83 7.30
CA GLN A 318 -43.99 -9.81 6.55
C GLN A 318 -44.46 -10.39 5.21
N VAL A 319 -45.72 -10.14 4.84
CA VAL A 319 -46.22 -10.38 3.49
C VAL A 319 -45.78 -9.24 2.57
N ASP A 320 -45.06 -9.58 1.51
CA ASP A 320 -44.55 -8.63 0.53
C ASP A 320 -44.48 -9.27 -0.88
N HIS A 321 -45.07 -8.63 -1.89
CA HIS A 321 -45.04 -9.09 -3.28
C HIS A 321 -43.87 -8.53 -4.11
N GLU A 322 -42.97 -7.75 -3.53
CA GLU A 322 -41.85 -7.14 -4.23
C GLU A 322 -40.98 -8.21 -4.92
N LEU A 323 -41.02 -8.19 -6.24
CA LEU A 323 -40.11 -8.96 -7.08
C LEU A 323 -38.83 -8.15 -7.33
N PHE A 324 -37.88 -8.25 -6.41
CA PHE A 324 -36.58 -7.63 -6.60
C PHE A 324 -35.76 -8.40 -7.65
N THR A 325 -35.44 -7.73 -8.76
CA THR A 325 -34.69 -8.30 -9.90
C THR A 325 -33.29 -7.72 -10.07
N GLY A 326 -32.86 -6.85 -9.15
CA GLY A 326 -31.52 -6.28 -9.15
C GLY A 326 -30.44 -7.28 -8.73
N THR A 327 -29.18 -6.90 -8.93
CA THR A 327 -28.00 -7.73 -8.63
C THR A 327 -27.48 -7.55 -7.19
N GLN A 328 -27.92 -6.50 -6.49
CA GLN A 328 -27.53 -6.21 -5.11
C GLN A 328 -28.22 -7.16 -4.13
N PRO A 329 -27.59 -7.51 -2.98
CA PRO A 329 -28.30 -8.17 -1.90
C PRO A 329 -29.47 -7.31 -1.39
N LEU A 330 -30.57 -7.97 -0.98
CA LEU A 330 -31.75 -7.33 -0.42
C LEU A 330 -31.89 -7.70 1.06
N TYR A 331 -31.90 -6.71 1.94
CA TYR A 331 -32.09 -6.87 3.38
C TYR A 331 -33.42 -6.27 3.82
N ARG A 332 -34.18 -7.05 4.58
CA ARG A 332 -35.46 -6.64 5.14
C ARG A 332 -35.33 -6.60 6.66
N LEU A 333 -35.58 -5.44 7.23
CA LEU A 333 -35.71 -5.21 8.66
C LEU A 333 -37.21 -5.17 8.95
N ILE A 334 -37.71 -6.23 9.58
CA ILE A 334 -39.12 -6.40 9.90
C ILE A 334 -39.29 -6.14 11.40
N LEU A 335 -40.09 -5.14 11.75
CA LEU A 335 -40.36 -4.71 13.11
C LEU A 335 -41.87 -4.66 13.34
N GLY A 336 -42.31 -5.04 14.54
CA GLY A 336 -43.68 -4.76 14.97
C GLY A 336 -43.92 -3.26 15.06
N LYS A 337 -45.18 -2.83 14.98
CA LYS A 337 -45.54 -1.41 14.94
C LYS A 337 -45.02 -0.64 16.15
N SER A 338 -45.13 -1.20 17.35
CA SER A 338 -44.62 -0.56 18.57
C SER A 338 -43.10 -0.39 18.57
N GLU A 339 -42.37 -1.37 18.03
CA GLU A 339 -40.91 -1.31 17.87
C GLU A 339 -40.49 -0.29 16.81
N LEU A 340 -41.19 -0.24 15.66
CA LEU A 340 -40.91 0.76 14.62
C LEU A 340 -41.22 2.18 15.10
N ASP A 341 -42.36 2.39 15.75
CA ASP A 341 -42.73 3.70 16.31
C ASP A 341 -41.72 4.14 17.39
N TYR A 342 -41.20 3.19 18.18
CA TYR A 342 -40.13 3.46 19.14
C TYR A 342 -38.80 3.83 18.44
N LEU A 343 -38.40 3.10 17.41
CA LEU A 343 -37.19 3.40 16.63
C LEU A 343 -37.28 4.79 15.97
N LYS A 344 -38.44 5.14 15.40
CA LYS A 344 -38.68 6.42 14.72
C LYS A 344 -38.51 7.64 15.64
N GLN A 345 -38.72 7.52 16.94
CA GLN A 345 -38.46 8.61 17.88
C GLN A 345 -36.96 8.94 17.99
N THR A 346 -36.08 7.95 17.74
CA THR A 346 -34.61 8.17 17.69
C THR A 346 -34.15 8.77 16.37
N TRP A 347 -35.06 9.10 15.45
CA TRP A 347 -34.70 9.73 14.19
C TRP A 347 -34.64 11.27 14.29
N SER A 348 -35.37 11.85 15.24
CA SER A 348 -35.45 13.30 15.45
C SER A 348 -35.22 13.74 16.89
N ASP A 349 -35.75 13.02 17.87
CA ASP A 349 -35.86 13.54 19.24
C ASP A 349 -34.63 13.19 20.07
N GLU A 350 -34.20 11.93 20.03
CA GLU A 350 -33.05 11.42 20.79
C GLU A 350 -32.11 10.61 19.87
N PRO A 351 -31.45 11.27 18.89
CA PRO A 351 -30.69 10.57 17.84
C PRO A 351 -29.46 9.84 18.36
N ASP A 352 -28.90 10.27 19.50
CA ASP A 352 -27.70 9.70 20.11
C ASP A 352 -27.95 8.46 20.97
N SER A 353 -29.21 8.09 21.18
CA SER A 353 -29.56 6.85 21.87
C SER A 353 -29.02 5.61 21.15
N ASP A 354 -28.54 4.65 21.94
CA ASP A 354 -28.12 3.33 21.46
C ASP A 354 -29.14 2.23 21.84
N ALA A 355 -30.35 2.62 22.27
CA ALA A 355 -31.42 1.69 22.63
C ALA A 355 -31.83 0.80 21.44
N LEU A 356 -31.76 -0.52 21.65
CA LEU A 356 -32.10 -1.53 20.66
C LEU A 356 -33.61 -1.80 20.59
N VAL A 357 -34.13 -1.95 19.37
CA VAL A 357 -35.46 -2.48 19.07
C VAL A 357 -35.38 -3.92 18.58
N ASN A 358 -36.42 -4.71 18.82
CA ASN A 358 -36.49 -6.12 18.39
C ASN A 358 -37.13 -6.26 17.01
N GLY A 359 -36.68 -7.24 16.24
CA GLY A 359 -37.41 -7.71 15.06
C GLY A 359 -36.77 -8.89 14.34
N THR A 360 -37.14 -9.06 13.08
CA THR A 360 -36.63 -10.12 12.20
C THR A 360 -35.82 -9.50 11.07
N PHE A 361 -34.65 -10.06 10.82
CA PHE A 361 -33.85 -9.76 9.63
C PHE A 361 -34.05 -10.86 8.59
N VAL A 362 -34.29 -10.47 7.34
CA VAL A 362 -34.25 -11.40 6.19
C VAL A 362 -33.23 -10.88 5.19
N GLY A 363 -32.23 -11.69 4.89
CA GLY A 363 -31.19 -11.38 3.90
C GLY A 363 -31.32 -12.27 2.67
N VAL A 364 -31.39 -11.66 1.49
CA VAL A 364 -31.39 -12.34 0.19
C VAL A 364 -30.13 -11.97 -0.57
N ASP A 365 -29.36 -12.97 -0.99
CA ASP A 365 -28.12 -12.86 -1.74
C ASP A 365 -28.19 -13.73 -3.00
N ALA A 366 -27.62 -13.26 -4.11
CA ALA A 366 -27.54 -14.04 -5.35
C ALA A 366 -26.62 -15.27 -5.20
N GLN A 367 -25.67 -15.22 -4.27
CA GLN A 367 -24.79 -16.33 -3.93
C GLN A 367 -25.43 -17.20 -2.84
N VAL A 368 -25.38 -18.52 -3.02
CA VAL A 368 -25.78 -19.49 -1.98
C VAL A 368 -24.82 -19.35 -0.81
N ARG A 369 -25.34 -18.99 0.36
CA ARG A 369 -24.59 -18.95 1.63
C ARG A 369 -25.29 -19.82 2.66
N GLU A 370 -24.52 -20.64 3.38
CA GLU A 370 -25.06 -21.63 4.33
C GLU A 370 -26.18 -22.48 3.68
N GLY A 371 -26.00 -22.86 2.40
CA GLY A 371 -26.94 -23.70 1.66
C GLY A 371 -28.16 -23.00 1.05
N ALA A 372 -28.39 -21.70 1.29
CA ALA A 372 -29.55 -20.97 0.77
C ALA A 372 -29.18 -19.59 0.18
N THR A 373 -30.01 -19.08 -0.74
CA THR A 373 -29.92 -17.69 -1.26
C THR A 373 -30.69 -16.70 -0.39
N ALA A 374 -31.55 -17.17 0.50
CA ALA A 374 -32.30 -16.35 1.44
C ALA A 374 -32.19 -16.93 2.85
N GLN A 375 -31.98 -16.08 3.84
CA GLN A 375 -31.80 -16.46 5.24
C GLN A 375 -32.61 -15.54 6.14
N VAL A 376 -33.16 -16.10 7.21
CA VAL A 376 -33.86 -15.37 8.27
C VAL A 376 -33.06 -15.43 9.57
N ARG A 377 -33.10 -14.34 10.33
CA ARG A 377 -32.61 -14.25 11.71
C ARG A 377 -33.67 -13.56 12.56
N TYR A 378 -34.38 -14.36 13.34
CA TYR A 378 -35.33 -13.84 14.33
C TYR A 378 -34.60 -13.24 15.52
N THR A 379 -35.32 -12.43 16.30
CA THR A 379 -34.81 -11.76 17.51
C THR A 379 -33.55 -10.91 17.25
N SER A 380 -33.38 -10.48 16.00
CA SER A 380 -32.37 -9.51 15.61
C SER A 380 -32.70 -8.18 16.27
N SER A 381 -31.66 -7.39 16.57
CA SER A 381 -31.85 -6.05 17.11
C SER A 381 -31.42 -4.98 16.13
N PHE A 382 -32.17 -3.89 16.13
CA PHE A 382 -31.88 -2.73 15.30
C PHE A 382 -31.77 -1.48 16.17
N ARG A 383 -30.96 -0.52 15.74
CA ARG A 383 -30.97 0.85 16.30
C ARG A 383 -30.47 1.84 15.27
N ASN A 384 -30.77 3.12 15.48
CA ASN A 384 -30.11 4.19 14.75
C ASN A 384 -28.59 4.16 15.01
N ARG A 385 -27.78 4.56 14.03
CA ARG A 385 -26.32 4.62 14.17
C ARG A 385 -25.70 5.84 13.51
N GLY A 386 -24.44 6.07 13.85
CA GLY A 386 -23.64 7.16 13.32
C GLY A 386 -23.04 7.97 14.46
N HIS A 387 -22.35 9.03 14.12
CA HIS A 387 -21.99 10.07 15.06
C HIS A 387 -22.63 11.38 14.59
N GLY A 388 -22.00 12.08 13.64
CA GLY A 388 -22.62 13.25 12.98
C GLY A 388 -23.79 12.92 12.03
N THR A 389 -23.93 11.65 11.62
CA THR A 389 -24.89 11.21 10.60
C THR A 389 -26.15 10.55 11.17
N ARG A 390 -26.35 10.54 12.50
CA ARG A 390 -27.53 9.93 13.15
C ARG A 390 -28.86 10.53 12.71
N ILE A 391 -28.86 11.82 12.35
CA ILE A 391 -30.03 12.56 11.86
C ILE A 391 -30.16 12.56 10.33
N SER A 392 -29.20 11.97 9.60
CA SER A 392 -29.24 11.94 8.14
C SER A 392 -30.41 11.09 7.65
N VAL A 393 -31.10 11.55 6.61
CA VAL A 393 -32.21 10.82 5.99
C VAL A 393 -31.78 10.30 4.60
N PRO A 394 -32.04 9.03 4.28
CA PRO A 394 -32.58 8.00 5.17
C PRO A 394 -31.58 7.59 6.25
N HIS A 395 -32.10 7.17 7.42
CA HIS A 395 -31.30 6.87 8.62
C HIS A 395 -30.38 5.68 8.41
N ASN A 396 -29.25 5.70 9.12
CA ASN A 396 -28.32 4.58 9.19
C ASN A 396 -28.77 3.60 10.28
N PHE A 397 -28.54 2.31 10.08
CA PHE A 397 -28.94 1.29 11.05
C PHE A 397 -27.76 0.44 11.51
N ARG A 398 -27.67 0.19 12.81
CA ARG A 398 -26.90 -0.92 13.35
C ARG A 398 -27.83 -2.12 13.43
N VAL A 399 -27.41 -3.24 12.86
CA VAL A 399 -28.09 -4.53 12.96
C VAL A 399 -27.22 -5.46 13.79
N ASN A 400 -27.77 -6.00 14.88
CA ASN A 400 -27.15 -7.03 15.69
C ASN A 400 -27.90 -8.35 15.48
N PHE A 401 -27.14 -9.41 15.23
CA PHE A 401 -27.62 -10.77 15.17
C PHE A 401 -27.30 -11.47 16.48
N PRO A 402 -28.18 -12.35 16.99
CA PRO A 402 -27.85 -13.18 18.14
C PRO A 402 -26.59 -14.00 17.86
N LYS A 403 -25.65 -14.03 18.81
CA LYS A 403 -24.31 -14.62 18.63
C LYS A 403 -24.29 -16.14 18.45
N ASP A 404 -25.31 -16.82 18.95
CA ASP A 404 -25.53 -18.26 18.78
C ASP A 404 -26.02 -18.64 17.37
N ARG A 405 -26.53 -17.67 16.61
CA ARG A 405 -26.99 -17.83 15.22
C ARG A 405 -26.55 -16.64 14.36
N PRO A 406 -25.23 -16.43 14.21
CA PRO A 406 -24.72 -15.30 13.44
C PRO A 406 -25.19 -15.39 11.99
N TRP A 407 -25.21 -14.26 11.30
CA TRP A 407 -25.59 -14.20 9.90
C TRP A 407 -24.36 -14.18 9.01
N GLN A 408 -24.13 -15.25 8.22
CA GLN A 408 -22.94 -15.38 7.38
C GLN A 408 -21.63 -15.27 8.19
N GLY A 409 -21.64 -15.82 9.42
CA GLY A 409 -20.52 -15.70 10.37
C GLY A 409 -20.32 -14.29 10.95
N ARG A 410 -21.32 -13.41 10.86
CA ARG A 410 -21.28 -12.04 11.39
C ARG A 410 -22.29 -11.86 12.51
N GLU A 411 -21.86 -11.28 13.62
CA GLU A 411 -22.73 -10.94 14.76
C GLU A 411 -23.47 -9.60 14.57
N GLY A 412 -23.15 -8.88 13.50
CA GLY A 412 -23.90 -7.71 13.09
C GLY A 412 -23.33 -7.05 11.86
N ILE A 413 -23.99 -5.98 11.43
CA ILE A 413 -23.60 -5.12 10.30
C ILE A 413 -24.07 -3.69 10.56
N ASN A 414 -23.34 -2.74 9.99
CA ASN A 414 -23.75 -1.34 9.92
C ASN A 414 -24.28 -1.04 8.52
N LEU A 415 -25.50 -0.51 8.42
CA LEU A 415 -26.12 -0.07 7.18
C LEU A 415 -26.04 1.46 7.11
N ASN A 416 -25.18 1.98 6.23
CA ASN A 416 -24.92 3.42 6.09
C ASN A 416 -25.46 4.00 4.77
N THR A 417 -25.84 5.28 4.76
CA THR A 417 -26.49 5.96 3.62
C THR A 417 -25.71 7.15 3.10
N GLN A 418 -24.67 7.60 3.78
CA GLN A 418 -23.90 8.77 3.37
C GLN A 418 -22.74 8.35 2.47
N TYR A 419 -22.80 8.77 1.21
CA TYR A 419 -21.81 8.48 0.15
C TYR A 419 -21.53 6.98 0.02
N THR A 420 -22.61 6.21 -0.18
CA THR A 420 -22.57 4.75 -0.29
C THR A 420 -21.49 4.24 -1.26
N PRO A 421 -21.31 4.82 -2.48
CA PRO A 421 -20.25 4.38 -3.39
C PRO A 421 -18.84 4.57 -2.82
N SER A 422 -18.59 5.67 -2.10
CA SER A 422 -17.28 5.97 -1.50
C SER A 422 -16.90 4.94 -0.45
N GLN A 423 -17.83 4.57 0.45
CA GLN A 423 -17.58 3.58 1.50
C GLN A 423 -17.25 2.20 0.92
N VAL A 424 -18.01 1.77 -0.09
CA VAL A 424 -17.77 0.51 -0.80
C VAL A 424 -16.41 0.55 -1.49
N LEU A 425 -16.10 1.64 -2.20
CA LEU A 425 -14.82 1.82 -2.88
C LEU A 425 -13.64 1.86 -1.91
N GLY A 426 -13.75 2.53 -0.76
CA GLY A 426 -12.71 2.59 0.26
C GLY A 426 -12.34 1.21 0.78
N SER A 427 -13.33 0.37 1.09
CA SER A 427 -13.12 -1.03 1.46
C SER A 427 -12.42 -1.82 0.35
N MET A 428 -12.84 -1.65 -0.92
CA MET A 428 -12.21 -2.30 -2.06
C MET A 428 -10.74 -1.88 -2.23
N LEU A 429 -10.43 -0.58 -2.11
CA LEU A 429 -9.08 -0.04 -2.28
C LEU A 429 -8.14 -0.50 -1.16
N MET A 430 -8.57 -0.43 0.11
CA MET A 430 -7.80 -0.91 1.26
C MET A 430 -7.43 -2.39 1.10
N ARG A 431 -8.43 -3.24 0.83
CA ARG A 431 -8.22 -4.68 0.64
C ARG A 431 -7.33 -4.98 -0.56
N ARG A 432 -7.47 -4.24 -1.67
CA ARG A 432 -6.63 -4.40 -2.87
C ARG A 432 -5.18 -3.98 -2.64
N ALA A 433 -4.95 -3.01 -1.74
CA ALA A 433 -3.63 -2.62 -1.26
C ALA A 433 -3.10 -3.55 -0.13
N ARG A 434 -3.84 -4.61 0.23
CA ARG A 434 -3.51 -5.53 1.33
C ARG A 434 -3.45 -4.85 2.70
N LEU A 435 -4.29 -3.86 2.91
CA LEU A 435 -4.52 -3.24 4.21
C LEU A 435 -5.81 -3.79 4.82
N PRO A 436 -5.81 -4.13 6.13
CA PRO A 436 -6.98 -4.66 6.79
C PRO A 436 -8.05 -3.57 6.94
N MET A 437 -9.28 -3.91 6.57
CA MET A 437 -10.45 -3.05 6.71
C MET A 437 -11.71 -3.92 6.73
N ALA A 438 -12.74 -3.44 7.45
CA ALA A 438 -14.08 -4.02 7.38
C ALA A 438 -14.59 -4.10 5.93
N GLU A 439 -15.19 -5.22 5.57
CA GLU A 439 -15.84 -5.39 4.27
C GLU A 439 -17.07 -4.48 4.13
N ALA A 440 -17.18 -3.80 3.00
CA ALA A 440 -18.33 -2.99 2.63
C ALA A 440 -18.97 -3.50 1.33
N ARG A 441 -20.30 -3.53 1.27
CA ARG A 441 -21.07 -3.86 0.05
C ARG A 441 -22.30 -2.97 -0.11
N ALA A 442 -22.65 -2.65 -1.36
CA ALA A 442 -23.90 -1.95 -1.66
C ALA A 442 -25.08 -2.92 -1.57
N VAL A 443 -26.12 -2.57 -0.80
CA VAL A 443 -27.30 -3.41 -0.54
C VAL A 443 -28.59 -2.60 -0.63
N ARG A 444 -29.67 -3.27 -1.01
CA ARG A 444 -31.03 -2.72 -0.90
C ARG A 444 -31.57 -3.02 0.47
N VAL A 445 -32.21 -2.04 1.09
CA VAL A 445 -32.79 -2.18 2.43
C VAL A 445 -34.27 -1.89 2.36
N ARG A 446 -35.07 -2.72 3.03
CA ARG A 446 -36.49 -2.50 3.29
C ARG A 446 -36.70 -2.42 4.78
N VAL A 447 -37.37 -1.38 5.25
CA VAL A 447 -37.86 -1.30 6.64
C VAL A 447 -39.36 -1.50 6.59
N ASN A 448 -39.84 -2.64 7.05
CA ASN A 448 -41.25 -3.07 6.88
C ASN A 448 -41.75 -2.90 5.43
N GLY A 449 -40.94 -3.32 4.44
CA GLY A 449 -41.30 -3.26 3.01
C GLY A 449 -41.03 -1.90 2.35
N GLU A 450 -40.73 -0.85 3.12
CA GLU A 450 -40.45 0.49 2.58
C GLU A 450 -38.99 0.62 2.12
N ASP A 451 -38.77 1.06 0.88
CA ASP A 451 -37.45 1.44 0.37
C ASP A 451 -37.12 2.88 0.73
N LEU A 452 -36.26 3.07 1.73
CA LEU A 452 -35.89 4.39 2.20
C LEU A 452 -34.75 5.02 1.36
N ALA A 453 -34.01 4.24 0.58
CA ALA A 453 -32.84 4.73 -0.16
C ALA A 453 -33.24 5.53 -1.41
N GLY A 454 -32.91 6.83 -1.43
CA GLY A 454 -33.14 7.68 -2.59
C GLY A 454 -32.30 7.27 -3.80
N ALA A 455 -32.86 7.36 -5.01
CA ALA A 455 -32.19 6.95 -6.26
C ALA A 455 -30.99 7.84 -6.65
N GLY A 456 -30.84 9.01 -6.04
CA GLY A 456 -29.76 9.95 -6.30
C GLY A 456 -28.69 9.97 -5.21
N SER A 457 -27.80 10.95 -5.30
CA SER A 457 -26.77 11.18 -4.28
C SER A 457 -27.41 11.49 -2.91
N PRO A 458 -26.83 11.00 -1.80
CA PRO A 458 -25.57 10.26 -1.74
C PRO A 458 -25.70 8.72 -1.69
N GLN A 459 -26.92 8.16 -1.83
CA GLN A 459 -27.19 6.72 -1.70
C GLN A 459 -27.16 5.93 -3.00
N PHE A 460 -27.66 6.50 -4.10
CA PHE A 460 -27.89 5.83 -5.38
C PHE A 460 -28.73 4.55 -5.25
N GLY A 461 -29.78 4.63 -4.43
CA GLY A 461 -30.73 3.56 -4.15
C GLY A 461 -30.18 2.46 -3.25
N ALA A 462 -29.04 2.66 -2.57
CA ALA A 462 -28.41 1.63 -1.77
C ALA A 462 -27.84 2.14 -0.44
N TYR A 463 -27.75 1.22 0.51
CA TYR A 463 -26.97 1.36 1.74
C TYR A 463 -25.60 0.69 1.56
N ALA A 464 -24.57 1.18 2.25
CA ALA A 464 -23.32 0.47 2.46
C ALA A 464 -23.49 -0.43 3.68
N ALA A 465 -23.53 -1.74 3.47
CA ALA A 465 -23.46 -2.71 4.55
C ALA A 465 -22.00 -2.97 4.91
N ASN A 466 -21.56 -2.31 5.96
CA ASN A 466 -20.22 -2.42 6.53
C ASN A 466 -20.21 -3.50 7.61
N GLU A 467 -19.26 -4.41 7.51
CA GLU A 467 -18.85 -5.28 8.60
C GLU A 467 -18.49 -4.48 9.85
N LEU A 468 -18.67 -5.11 11.00
CA LEU A 468 -18.34 -4.52 12.28
C LEU A 468 -16.86 -4.67 12.59
N VAL A 469 -16.32 -3.72 13.35
CA VAL A 469 -14.98 -3.83 13.91
C VAL A 469 -15.11 -4.49 15.28
N ASP A 470 -14.98 -5.81 15.27
CA ASP A 470 -15.13 -6.75 16.39
C ASP A 470 -14.23 -8.00 16.20
N ASP A 471 -14.38 -8.99 17.08
CA ASP A 471 -13.62 -10.25 17.04
C ASP A 471 -13.80 -11.02 15.74
N GLY A 472 -15.01 -11.05 15.19
CA GLY A 472 -15.26 -11.72 13.92
C GLY A 472 -14.44 -11.11 12.78
N LEU A 473 -14.27 -9.77 12.77
CA LEU A 473 -13.38 -9.12 11.80
C LEU A 473 -11.93 -9.57 12.00
N VAL A 474 -11.44 -9.59 13.24
CA VAL A 474 -10.07 -9.99 13.57
C VAL A 474 -9.80 -11.42 13.12
N GLU A 475 -10.69 -12.36 13.44
CA GLU A 475 -10.58 -13.76 13.01
C GLU A 475 -10.51 -13.90 11.48
N ARG A 476 -11.26 -13.07 10.74
CA ARG A 476 -11.25 -13.09 9.27
C ARG A 476 -10.02 -12.43 8.66
N GLN A 477 -9.52 -11.34 9.25
CA GLN A 477 -8.38 -10.58 8.73
C GLN A 477 -7.03 -11.19 9.14
N PHE A 478 -6.99 -11.84 10.30
CA PHE A 478 -5.80 -12.41 10.93
C PHE A 478 -6.03 -13.86 11.39
N PRO A 479 -6.46 -14.78 10.49
CA PRO A 479 -6.85 -16.14 10.87
C PRO A 479 -5.72 -16.98 11.50
N SER A 480 -4.46 -16.59 11.31
CA SER A 480 -3.29 -17.26 11.89
C SER A 480 -2.82 -16.65 13.22
N ASP A 481 -3.40 -15.53 13.62
CA ASP A 481 -3.08 -14.80 14.84
C ASP A 481 -4.32 -14.00 15.26
N PRO A 482 -5.45 -14.65 15.62
CA PRO A 482 -6.72 -13.95 15.86
C PRO A 482 -6.87 -13.45 17.30
N ASP A 483 -6.06 -13.93 18.24
CA ASP A 483 -6.26 -13.73 19.69
C ASP A 483 -5.62 -12.42 20.23
N GLY A 484 -5.27 -11.51 19.32
CA GLY A 484 -4.70 -10.20 19.66
C GLY A 484 -5.72 -9.13 20.09
N ASN A 485 -5.21 -7.97 20.52
CA ASN A 485 -6.03 -6.84 20.96
C ASN A 485 -6.37 -5.88 19.82
N LEU A 486 -7.63 -5.41 19.79
CA LEU A 486 -8.18 -4.47 18.83
C LEU A 486 -8.63 -3.19 19.53
N TYR A 487 -8.04 -2.05 19.15
CA TYR A 487 -8.36 -0.73 19.69
C TYR A 487 -8.89 0.18 18.60
N ARG A 488 -10.12 0.67 18.71
CA ARG A 488 -10.66 1.67 17.78
C ARG A 488 -10.37 3.07 18.32
N GLY A 489 -9.66 3.88 17.56
CA GLY A 489 -9.44 5.29 17.87
C GLY A 489 -10.71 6.10 17.66
N ILE A 490 -11.00 7.00 18.58
CA ILE A 490 -12.10 7.95 18.48
C ILE A 490 -11.67 9.33 18.97
N ARG A 491 -12.26 10.36 18.38
CA ARG A 491 -12.20 11.72 18.89
C ARG A 491 -13.42 12.00 19.76
N ASP A 492 -13.18 12.39 21.01
CA ASP A 492 -14.23 13.02 21.79
C ASP A 492 -14.51 14.44 21.23
N VAL A 493 -15.79 14.75 21.05
CA VAL A 493 -16.29 15.96 20.37
C VAL A 493 -16.15 17.20 21.24
N TYR A 494 -16.01 17.03 22.56
CA TYR A 494 -15.93 18.16 23.49
C TYR A 494 -14.52 18.78 23.52
N PRO A 495 -14.39 20.12 23.40
CA PRO A 495 -13.10 20.79 23.46
C PRO A 495 -12.39 20.50 24.79
N GLY A 496 -11.17 19.95 24.71
CA GLY A 496 -10.33 19.63 25.87
C GLY A 496 -10.23 18.14 26.22
N ASN A 497 -11.02 17.28 25.57
CA ASN A 497 -10.95 15.83 25.79
C ASN A 497 -9.85 15.12 24.97
N PRO A 498 -9.37 13.96 25.47
CA PRO A 498 -8.33 13.17 24.81
C PRO A 498 -8.80 12.63 23.45
N ARG A 499 -7.83 12.36 22.58
CA ARG A 499 -8.03 11.89 21.19
C ARG A 499 -7.08 10.73 20.95
N ALA A 500 -7.39 9.88 19.98
CA ALA A 500 -6.50 8.78 19.60
C ALA A 500 -5.33 9.25 18.73
N ASP A 501 -4.53 10.21 19.20
CA ASP A 501 -3.45 10.87 18.45
C ASP A 501 -2.06 10.25 18.68
N LEU A 502 -2.01 9.06 19.28
CA LEU A 502 -0.78 8.36 19.65
C LEU A 502 0.09 9.09 20.69
N ALA A 503 -0.45 10.07 21.42
CA ALA A 503 0.28 10.71 22.51
C ALA A 503 0.42 9.80 23.73
N TRP A 504 1.59 9.84 24.36
CA TRP A 504 1.83 9.17 25.64
C TRP A 504 1.34 10.03 26.80
N HIS A 505 0.44 9.48 27.64
CA HIS A 505 -0.13 10.13 28.81
C HIS A 505 0.31 9.51 30.15
N GLY A 506 1.26 8.56 30.12
CA GLY A 506 1.72 7.83 31.29
C GLY A 506 1.22 6.37 31.32
N PRO A 507 1.57 5.61 32.36
CA PRO A 507 1.28 4.18 32.44
C PRO A 507 -0.16 3.84 32.88
N ASP A 508 -0.98 4.83 33.23
CA ASP A 508 -2.35 4.61 33.72
C ASP A 508 -3.33 4.43 32.54
N SER A 509 -3.98 3.26 32.45
CA SER A 509 -4.91 2.90 31.38
C SER A 509 -6.10 3.87 31.28
N SER A 510 -6.55 4.43 32.40
CA SER A 510 -7.68 5.38 32.44
C SER A 510 -7.43 6.66 31.64
N SER A 511 -6.17 6.98 31.32
CA SER A 511 -5.81 8.13 30.47
C SER A 511 -6.15 7.91 28.99
N TYR A 512 -6.44 6.68 28.58
CA TYR A 512 -6.60 6.30 27.18
C TYR A 512 -8.02 5.82 26.84
N THR A 513 -8.81 5.35 27.82
CA THR A 513 -10.12 4.71 27.60
C THR A 513 -11.18 5.62 26.95
N ASN A 514 -11.03 6.94 27.06
CA ASN A 514 -11.90 7.91 26.38
C ASN A 514 -11.52 8.16 24.91
N ALA A 515 -10.27 7.86 24.53
CA ALA A 515 -9.74 8.05 23.18
C ALA A 515 -9.70 6.74 22.38
N TYR A 516 -9.50 5.61 23.05
CA TYR A 516 -9.41 4.29 22.43
C TYR A 516 -10.47 3.38 23.01
N PHE A 517 -11.31 2.80 22.16
CA PHE A 517 -12.25 1.75 22.56
C PHE A 517 -11.60 0.41 22.31
N LYS A 518 -11.34 -0.35 23.39
CA LYS A 518 -10.94 -1.74 23.31
C LYS A 518 -12.16 -2.56 22.82
N ARG A 519 -12.06 -3.10 21.60
CA ARG A 519 -13.18 -3.70 20.85
C ARG A 519 -13.33 -5.20 21.11
N ASN A 520 -12.32 -5.81 21.72
CA ASN A 520 -12.29 -7.19 22.15
C ASN A 520 -11.50 -7.36 23.44
N HIS A 521 -11.67 -8.50 24.13
CA HIS A 521 -11.02 -8.77 25.41
C HIS A 521 -11.17 -7.63 26.43
N ALA A 522 -12.32 -6.92 26.39
CA ALA A 522 -12.51 -5.68 27.12
C ALA A 522 -12.53 -5.89 28.66
N THR A 523 -12.91 -7.08 29.09
CA THR A 523 -13.00 -7.52 30.48
C THR A 523 -11.65 -7.85 31.10
N GLU A 524 -10.67 -8.27 30.30
CA GLU A 524 -9.27 -8.45 30.76
C GLU A 524 -8.68 -7.11 31.25
N ASP A 525 -9.20 -5.98 30.76
CA ASP A 525 -8.77 -4.61 31.07
C ASP A 525 -7.24 -4.40 31.00
N ASP A 526 -6.54 -5.19 30.17
CA ASP A 526 -5.12 -5.03 29.90
C ASP A 526 -4.91 -4.08 28.72
N TRP A 527 -4.28 -2.94 28.98
CA TRP A 527 -3.92 -1.91 28.00
C TRP A 527 -2.40 -1.78 27.80
N SER A 528 -1.63 -2.69 28.39
CA SER A 528 -0.17 -2.60 28.48
C SER A 528 0.51 -2.55 27.10
N ASP A 529 -0.04 -3.22 26.09
CA ASP A 529 0.48 -3.24 24.73
C ASP A 529 0.31 -1.89 24.01
N LEU A 530 -0.87 -1.29 24.09
CA LEU A 530 -1.14 0.04 23.53
C LEU A 530 -0.26 1.07 24.24
N ILE A 531 -0.24 1.03 25.57
CA ILE A 531 0.62 1.88 26.39
C ILE A 531 2.08 1.73 25.94
N HIS A 532 2.60 0.51 25.80
CA HIS A 532 3.97 0.30 25.35
C HIS A 532 4.24 0.87 23.94
N LEU A 533 3.32 0.71 22.98
CA LEU A 533 3.42 1.34 21.66
C LEU A 533 3.57 2.86 21.78
N LEU A 534 2.71 3.49 22.57
CA LEU A 534 2.69 4.94 22.75
C LEU A 534 3.98 5.44 23.42
N ASP A 535 4.48 4.73 24.44
CA ASP A 535 5.76 5.06 25.08
C ASP A 535 6.93 4.98 24.08
N VAL A 536 7.03 3.90 23.30
CA VAL A 536 8.10 3.71 22.31
C VAL A 536 8.10 4.84 21.28
N LEU A 537 6.93 5.19 20.74
CA LEU A 537 6.79 6.23 19.72
C LEU A 537 7.15 7.63 20.24
N ASN A 538 6.88 7.92 21.52
CA ASN A 538 7.06 9.24 22.12
C ASN A 538 8.43 9.41 22.79
N ASN A 539 8.86 8.46 23.61
CA ASN A 539 9.92 8.64 24.60
C ASN A 539 11.23 7.93 24.26
N THR A 540 11.26 7.03 23.27
CA THR A 540 12.52 6.39 22.84
C THR A 540 13.53 7.44 22.38
N SER A 541 14.81 7.27 22.73
CA SER A 541 15.89 8.17 22.31
C SER A 541 16.14 8.12 20.78
N ALA A 542 16.67 9.20 20.19
CA ALA A 542 16.90 9.26 18.74
C ALA A 542 17.79 8.12 18.19
N PRO A 543 18.92 7.72 18.81
CA PRO A 543 19.79 6.67 18.28
C PRO A 543 19.15 5.28 18.19
N THR A 544 18.21 4.97 19.07
CA THR A 544 17.54 3.65 19.15
C THR A 544 16.11 3.68 18.61
N TYR A 545 15.66 4.84 18.11
CA TYR A 545 14.28 5.07 17.70
C TYR A 545 13.85 4.09 16.60
N GLU A 546 14.65 3.95 15.55
CA GLU A 546 14.33 3.05 14.44
C GLU A 546 14.12 1.61 14.91
N SER A 547 15.09 1.06 15.66
CA SER A 547 15.03 -0.33 16.12
C SER A 547 13.86 -0.57 17.06
N ALA A 548 13.57 0.37 17.97
CA ALA A 548 12.47 0.24 18.91
C ALA A 548 11.11 0.31 18.20
N VAL A 549 10.93 1.27 17.28
CA VAL A 549 9.69 1.40 16.49
C VAL A 549 9.46 0.16 15.65
N ARG A 550 10.48 -0.39 14.97
CA ARG A 550 10.34 -1.63 14.21
C ARG A 550 9.96 -2.86 15.06
N GLY A 551 10.22 -2.81 16.38
CA GLY A 551 9.82 -3.85 17.32
C GLY A 551 8.35 -3.81 17.72
N VAL A 552 7.68 -2.66 17.60
CA VAL A 552 6.28 -2.48 18.04
C VAL A 552 5.33 -2.02 16.92
N VAL A 553 5.84 -1.63 15.76
CA VAL A 553 5.05 -1.16 14.60
C VAL A 553 5.42 -1.95 13.35
N ASN A 554 4.41 -2.39 12.60
CA ASN A 554 4.62 -2.88 11.24
C ASN A 554 4.83 -1.68 10.30
N VAL A 555 6.07 -1.20 10.24
CA VAL A 555 6.42 0.07 9.56
C VAL A 555 6.02 0.06 8.09
N ASP A 556 6.29 -1.04 7.35
CA ASP A 556 5.94 -1.11 5.93
C ASP A 556 4.43 -1.01 5.71
N GLU A 557 3.62 -1.64 6.58
CA GLU A 557 2.17 -1.52 6.52
C GLU A 557 1.69 -0.11 6.86
N TRP A 558 2.26 0.53 7.89
CA TRP A 558 1.91 1.89 8.26
C TRP A 558 2.22 2.88 7.13
N MET A 559 3.40 2.76 6.49
CA MET A 559 3.74 3.59 5.34
C MET A 559 2.77 3.38 4.18
N ARG A 560 2.35 2.13 3.94
CA ARG A 560 1.34 1.81 2.92
C ARG A 560 -0.02 2.40 3.26
N TYR A 561 -0.44 2.32 4.52
CA TYR A 561 -1.68 2.93 5.01
C TYR A 561 -1.68 4.44 4.76
N PHE A 562 -0.62 5.15 5.15
CA PHE A 562 -0.53 6.58 4.89
C PHE A 562 -0.49 6.90 3.38
N ALA A 563 0.24 6.12 2.59
CA ALA A 563 0.40 6.38 1.15
C ALA A 563 -0.93 6.18 0.40
N LEU A 564 -1.67 5.13 0.75
CA LEU A 564 -2.99 4.88 0.18
C LEU A 564 -3.97 6.00 0.52
N ASN A 565 -3.99 6.45 1.78
CA ASN A 565 -4.85 7.56 2.20
C ASN A 565 -4.52 8.87 1.47
N THR A 566 -3.23 9.17 1.24
CA THR A 566 -2.80 10.32 0.45
C THR A 566 -3.26 10.23 -1.01
N LEU A 567 -3.14 9.06 -1.65
CA LEU A 567 -3.58 8.85 -3.03
C LEU A 567 -5.10 8.86 -3.17
N MET A 568 -5.85 8.32 -2.20
CA MET A 568 -7.30 8.46 -2.13
C MET A 568 -7.75 9.91 -1.96
N GLY A 569 -6.86 10.80 -1.50
CA GLY A 569 -7.24 12.12 -1.03
C GLY A 569 -8.23 12.02 0.13
N ASN A 570 -7.99 11.10 1.08
CA ASN A 570 -8.89 10.90 2.23
C ASN A 570 -9.06 12.23 2.99
N GLN A 571 -10.32 12.57 3.30
CA GLN A 571 -10.72 13.78 4.02
C GLN A 571 -11.41 13.52 5.35
N GLU A 572 -11.48 12.27 5.76
CA GLU A 572 -12.04 11.87 7.05
C GLU A 572 -11.19 12.41 8.18
N THR A 573 -11.71 12.36 9.41
CA THR A 573 -10.95 12.70 10.61
C THR A 573 -9.99 11.56 11.01
N ALA A 574 -9.37 10.92 10.03
CA ALA A 574 -8.48 9.78 10.20
C ALA A 574 -7.09 10.14 10.76
N LEU A 575 -6.42 9.15 11.35
CA LEU A 575 -4.99 9.24 11.71
C LEU A 575 -4.13 9.68 10.51
N ALA A 576 -4.46 9.22 9.31
CA ALA A 576 -3.75 9.57 8.07
C ALA A 576 -3.93 11.03 7.62
N THR A 577 -4.94 11.74 8.11
CA THR A 577 -5.21 13.14 7.78
C THR A 577 -4.85 14.08 8.93
N GLY A 578 -4.20 13.55 9.97
CA GLY A 578 -3.75 14.33 11.12
C GLY A 578 -4.84 14.53 12.17
N TYR A 579 -5.69 13.53 12.39
CA TYR A 579 -6.71 13.53 13.43
C TYR A 579 -6.74 12.18 14.15
N GLY A 580 -6.90 12.18 15.48
CA GLY A 580 -7.04 10.95 16.25
C GLY A 580 -8.47 10.39 16.23
N ASP A 581 -9.00 10.05 15.06
CA ASP A 581 -10.33 9.45 14.82
C ASP A 581 -10.26 8.48 13.63
N ASP A 582 -11.33 7.75 13.34
CA ASP A 582 -11.51 6.96 12.09
C ASP A 582 -10.38 5.97 11.75
N PHE A 583 -9.85 5.28 12.75
CA PHE A 583 -8.92 4.16 12.58
C PHE A 583 -9.07 3.12 13.69
N ALA A 584 -8.49 1.94 13.48
CA ALA A 584 -8.24 0.99 14.54
C ALA A 584 -6.80 0.48 14.50
N LEU A 585 -6.35 -0.02 15.64
CA LEU A 585 -5.04 -0.62 15.88
C LEU A 585 -5.26 -2.08 16.26
N TYR A 586 -4.51 -2.98 15.62
CA TYR A 586 -4.51 -4.38 15.96
C TYR A 586 -3.11 -4.84 16.34
N ARG A 587 -2.99 -5.62 17.42
CA ARG A 587 -1.74 -6.23 17.86
C ARG A 587 -1.96 -7.71 18.18
N GLY A 588 -1.37 -8.58 17.39
CA GLY A 588 -1.44 -10.03 17.55
C GLY A 588 -0.66 -10.55 18.74
N THR A 589 -0.84 -11.83 19.07
CA THR A 589 -0.05 -12.53 20.09
C THR A 589 1.21 -13.17 19.49
N THR A 590 1.18 -13.49 18.19
CA THR A 590 2.34 -14.01 17.45
C THR A 590 3.17 -12.90 16.83
N ASP A 591 2.55 -12.01 16.03
CA ASP A 591 3.19 -10.77 15.57
C ASP A 591 2.74 -9.61 16.45
N THR A 592 3.61 -9.27 17.41
CA THR A 592 3.32 -8.24 18.42
C THR A 592 3.45 -6.81 17.89
N ARG A 593 3.71 -6.62 16.60
CA ARG A 593 3.80 -5.30 15.97
C ARG A 593 2.41 -4.80 15.59
N PHE A 594 2.10 -3.57 15.98
CA PHE A 594 0.82 -2.94 15.69
C PHE A 594 0.61 -2.71 14.20
N ARG A 595 -0.62 -3.03 13.78
CA ARG A 595 -1.17 -2.91 12.43
C ARG A 595 -2.29 -1.88 12.40
N LEU A 596 -2.45 -1.17 11.28
CA LEU A 596 -3.47 -0.12 11.14
C LEU A 596 -4.65 -0.62 10.31
N LEU A 597 -5.84 -0.41 10.84
CA LEU A 597 -7.11 -0.69 10.17
C LEU A 597 -7.81 0.62 9.83
N ALA A 598 -8.24 0.72 8.59
CA ALA A 598 -9.06 1.84 8.12
C ALA A 598 -10.49 1.74 8.68
N TYR A 599 -11.09 2.90 8.97
CA TYR A 599 -12.47 3.04 9.39
C TYR A 599 -13.08 4.27 8.70
N ASP A 600 -14.42 4.30 8.57
CA ASP A 600 -15.23 5.36 7.92
C ASP A 600 -14.63 5.94 6.63
N MET A 601 -15.03 5.44 5.46
CA MET A 601 -14.46 5.84 4.16
C MET A 601 -15.49 6.51 3.24
N ASP A 602 -16.33 7.40 3.77
CA ASP A 602 -17.35 8.11 2.98
C ASP A 602 -16.84 9.36 2.25
N SER A 603 -15.69 9.93 2.63
CA SER A 603 -15.10 11.13 2.03
C SER A 603 -13.75 10.90 1.35
N ILE A 604 -13.76 10.17 0.23
CA ILE A 604 -12.57 9.87 -0.60
C ILE A 604 -12.78 10.23 -2.07
N LEU A 605 -11.69 10.38 -2.82
CA LEU A 605 -11.65 10.64 -4.27
C LEU A 605 -12.54 11.80 -4.72
N GLY A 606 -12.52 12.88 -3.94
CA GLY A 606 -13.32 14.07 -4.23
C GLY A 606 -14.81 13.94 -3.90
N SER A 607 -15.25 12.81 -3.36
CA SER A 607 -16.60 12.61 -2.82
C SER A 607 -16.61 12.83 -1.31
N GLY A 608 -17.78 13.12 -0.73
CA GLY A 608 -17.94 13.39 0.70
C GLY A 608 -18.61 14.73 1.01
N THR A 609 -18.72 15.04 2.30
CA THR A 609 -19.40 16.26 2.79
C THR A 609 -18.56 17.53 2.67
N ARG A 610 -17.24 17.39 2.47
CA ARG A 610 -16.30 18.51 2.37
C ARG A 610 -16.04 18.85 0.89
N THR A 611 -15.97 20.14 0.57
CA THR A 611 -15.54 20.59 -0.77
C THR A 611 -14.07 20.23 -0.98
N THR A 612 -13.79 19.41 -1.98
CA THR A 612 -12.48 18.80 -2.19
C THR A 612 -11.72 19.44 -3.34
N THR A 613 -10.41 19.64 -3.11
CA THR A 613 -9.39 19.84 -4.15
C THR A 613 -8.45 18.66 -4.13
N TYR A 614 -7.80 18.37 -5.26
CA TYR A 614 -6.57 17.58 -5.25
C TYR A 614 -5.43 18.47 -4.75
N ALA A 615 -4.26 17.90 -4.46
CA ALA A 615 -3.05 18.63 -4.05
C ALA A 615 -2.97 19.16 -2.59
N ASP A 616 -3.52 18.43 -1.62
CA ASP A 616 -3.48 18.79 -0.18
C ASP A 616 -2.13 18.50 0.53
N GLY A 617 -1.03 18.28 -0.20
CA GLY A 617 0.26 17.89 0.37
C GLY A 617 0.43 16.38 0.61
N LEU A 618 1.68 15.91 0.63
CA LEU A 618 2.00 14.49 0.85
C LEU A 618 1.93 14.06 2.31
N PHE A 619 2.12 14.97 3.27
CA PHE A 619 2.30 14.63 4.68
C PHE A 619 1.14 15.13 5.57
N LYS A 620 -0.11 14.86 5.13
CA LYS A 620 -1.33 15.29 5.85
C LYS A 620 -1.40 14.75 7.28
N MET A 621 -0.81 13.58 7.52
CA MET A 621 -0.79 12.93 8.84
C MET A 621 -0.11 13.76 9.95
N PHE A 622 0.62 14.83 9.62
CA PHE A 622 1.19 15.74 10.63
C PHE A 622 0.10 16.52 11.37
N GLY A 623 -1.06 16.71 10.75
CA GLY A 623 -2.12 17.58 11.25
C GLY A 623 -1.71 19.06 11.28
N SER A 624 -2.63 19.92 11.70
CA SER A 624 -2.39 21.35 11.84
C SER A 624 -3.20 21.95 13.00
N GLY A 625 -2.76 23.11 13.50
CA GLY A 625 -3.43 23.79 14.61
C GLY A 625 -3.56 22.90 15.85
N SER A 626 -4.76 22.82 16.42
CA SER A 626 -5.10 21.97 17.57
C SER A 626 -5.22 20.48 17.26
N HIS A 627 -4.97 20.07 16.01
CA HIS A 627 -5.00 18.68 15.55
C HIS A 627 -3.62 18.16 15.16
N LYS A 628 -2.55 18.92 15.43
CA LYS A 628 -1.20 18.46 15.15
C LYS A 628 -0.92 17.14 15.89
N ILE A 629 -0.29 16.18 15.20
CA ILE A 629 0.14 14.89 15.76
C ILE A 629 1.69 14.83 15.74
N PRO A 630 2.39 15.32 16.77
CA PRO A 630 3.85 15.42 16.78
C PRO A 630 4.56 14.08 16.61
N VAL A 631 3.94 13.00 17.10
CA VAL A 631 4.47 11.64 17.01
C VAL A 631 4.59 11.17 15.57
N LEU A 632 3.59 11.47 14.74
CA LEU A 632 3.63 11.14 13.32
C LEU A 632 4.60 12.05 12.57
N GLU A 633 4.73 13.33 12.94
CA GLU A 633 5.77 14.20 12.38
C GLU A 633 7.17 13.61 12.64
N ARG A 634 7.43 13.15 13.87
CA ARG A 634 8.70 12.49 14.23
C ARG A 634 8.92 11.19 13.42
N LEU A 635 7.90 10.33 13.35
CA LEU A 635 7.97 9.05 12.64
C LEU A 635 8.26 9.25 11.15
N MET A 636 7.47 10.10 10.49
CA MET A 636 7.51 10.28 9.04
C MET A 636 8.70 11.12 8.57
N LYS A 637 9.28 11.96 9.44
CA LYS A 637 10.53 12.69 9.14
C LYS A 637 11.79 11.85 9.38
N HIS A 638 11.66 10.67 9.98
CA HIS A 638 12.80 9.82 10.28
C HIS A 638 13.47 9.32 8.98
N PRO A 639 14.82 9.39 8.86
CA PRO A 639 15.54 9.07 7.63
C PRO A 639 15.40 7.62 7.16
N ALA A 640 15.07 6.70 8.07
CA ALA A 640 14.81 5.30 7.72
C ALA A 640 13.38 5.01 7.25
N PHE A 641 12.42 5.91 7.52
CA PHE A 641 10.99 5.66 7.29
C PHE A 641 10.43 6.53 6.15
N ALA A 642 10.87 7.78 6.03
CA ALA A 642 10.43 8.65 4.93
C ALA A 642 10.65 8.04 3.53
N PRO A 643 11.81 7.39 3.24
CA PRO A 643 12.00 6.74 1.94
C PRO A 643 11.05 5.57 1.70
N LEU A 644 10.62 4.85 2.75
CA LEU A 644 9.63 3.78 2.65
C LEU A 644 8.24 4.35 2.30
N TYR A 645 7.88 5.51 2.85
CA TYR A 645 6.65 6.21 2.48
C TYR A 645 6.64 6.62 1.00
N TYR A 646 7.73 7.23 0.52
CA TYR A 646 7.88 7.57 -0.91
C TYR A 646 7.82 6.35 -1.81
N ARG A 647 8.42 5.22 -1.39
CA ARG A 647 8.33 3.94 -2.10
C ARG A 647 6.88 3.46 -2.21
N GLU A 648 6.12 3.49 -1.11
CA GLU A 648 4.71 3.06 -1.14
C GLU A 648 3.82 4.03 -1.96
N LEU A 649 4.07 5.35 -1.91
CA LEU A 649 3.39 6.31 -2.79
C LEU A 649 3.59 5.95 -4.27
N LYS A 650 4.86 5.74 -4.70
CA LYS A 650 5.16 5.35 -6.08
C LYS A 650 4.58 3.99 -6.44
N THR A 651 4.70 3.02 -5.54
CA THR A 651 4.21 1.64 -5.77
C THR A 651 2.69 1.62 -5.94
N ILE A 652 1.94 2.27 -5.05
CA ILE A 652 0.47 2.30 -5.13
C ILE A 652 0.01 3.14 -6.35
N ALA A 653 0.70 4.25 -6.64
CA ALA A 653 0.47 5.06 -7.85
C ALA A 653 0.58 4.22 -9.13
N ASP A 654 1.62 3.39 -9.26
CA ASP A 654 1.86 2.52 -10.42
C ASP A 654 0.98 1.26 -10.45
N THR A 655 0.33 0.90 -9.34
CA THR A 655 -0.42 -0.35 -9.22
C THR A 655 -1.91 -0.12 -8.99
N VAL A 656 -2.33 0.20 -7.76
CA VAL A 656 -3.75 0.31 -7.39
C VAL A 656 -4.40 1.52 -8.07
N PHE A 657 -3.68 2.64 -8.19
CA PHE A 657 -4.20 3.93 -8.66
C PHE A 657 -3.93 4.20 -10.15
N ALA A 658 -3.13 3.35 -10.79
CA ALA A 658 -2.85 3.46 -12.21
C ALA A 658 -4.16 3.40 -13.01
N PRO A 659 -4.35 4.25 -14.04
CA PRO A 659 -5.62 4.34 -14.76
C PRO A 659 -6.13 3.00 -15.31
N ASP A 660 -5.24 2.12 -15.78
CA ASP A 660 -5.57 0.78 -16.28
C ASP A 660 -6.09 -0.19 -15.19
N ARG A 661 -5.86 0.11 -13.90
CA ARG A 661 -6.36 -0.67 -12.76
C ARG A 661 -7.52 -0.01 -12.05
N MET A 662 -7.45 1.30 -11.85
CA MET A 662 -8.49 2.09 -11.18
C MET A 662 -9.73 2.23 -12.05
N ASN A 663 -9.58 2.42 -13.36
CA ASN A 663 -10.74 2.62 -14.24
C ASN A 663 -11.70 1.41 -14.26
N PRO A 664 -11.22 0.16 -14.44
CA PRO A 664 -12.09 -1.01 -14.34
C PRO A 664 -12.67 -1.22 -12.94
N LEU A 665 -11.96 -0.82 -11.88
CA LEU A 665 -12.47 -0.90 -10.51
C LEU A 665 -13.66 0.05 -10.29
N LEU A 666 -13.57 1.28 -10.81
CA LEU A 666 -14.66 2.25 -10.79
C LEU A 666 -15.85 1.79 -11.65
N ASP A 667 -15.60 1.12 -12.78
CA ASP A 667 -16.66 0.54 -13.59
C ASP A 667 -17.36 -0.62 -12.85
N GLN A 668 -16.59 -1.46 -12.16
CA GLN A 668 -17.12 -2.52 -11.28
C GLN A 668 -17.95 -1.94 -10.13
N LEU A 669 -17.48 -0.84 -9.52
CA LEU A 669 -18.24 -0.11 -8.50
C LEU A 669 -19.58 0.35 -9.08
N ALA A 670 -19.57 1.04 -10.22
CA ALA A 670 -20.79 1.55 -10.86
C ALA A 670 -21.79 0.43 -11.19
N ALA A 671 -21.30 -0.72 -11.67
CA ALA A 671 -22.13 -1.90 -11.96
C ALA A 671 -22.79 -2.51 -10.71
N GLY A 672 -22.29 -2.19 -9.51
CA GLY A 672 -22.86 -2.59 -8.24
C GLY A 672 -24.03 -1.73 -7.76
N PHE A 673 -24.43 -0.69 -8.51
CA PHE A 673 -25.54 0.22 -8.19
C PHE A 673 -26.56 0.26 -9.33
N THR A 674 -27.69 0.93 -9.08
CA THR A 674 -28.70 1.18 -10.13
C THR A 674 -28.13 2.16 -11.16
N PRO A 675 -28.04 1.81 -12.46
CA PRO A 675 -27.49 2.70 -13.48
C PRO A 675 -28.31 3.99 -13.62
N GLY A 676 -27.62 5.11 -13.82
CA GLY A 676 -28.26 6.40 -14.06
C GLY A 676 -27.26 7.55 -14.19
N PRO A 677 -27.66 8.69 -14.79
CA PRO A 677 -26.75 9.79 -15.12
C PRO A 677 -26.07 10.41 -13.89
N GLN A 678 -26.73 10.39 -12.73
CA GLN A 678 -26.16 10.92 -11.49
C GLN A 678 -25.04 10.02 -10.94
N LEU A 679 -25.19 8.70 -11.04
CA LEU A 679 -24.16 7.74 -10.65
C LEU A 679 -22.97 7.83 -11.61
N GLU A 680 -23.23 7.87 -12.91
CA GLU A 680 -22.20 8.05 -13.94
C GLU A 680 -21.39 9.33 -13.71
N THR A 681 -22.07 10.43 -13.36
CA THR A 681 -21.41 11.69 -13.01
C THR A 681 -20.56 11.55 -11.74
N ALA A 682 -21.08 10.92 -10.68
CA ALA A 682 -20.34 10.73 -9.44
C ALA A 682 -19.06 9.89 -9.64
N VAL A 683 -19.15 8.78 -10.37
CA VAL A 683 -18.00 7.92 -10.69
C VAL A 683 -17.05 8.62 -11.67
N GLY A 684 -17.58 9.40 -12.62
CA GLY A 684 -16.79 10.25 -13.51
C GLY A 684 -15.95 11.27 -12.75
N ASN A 685 -16.52 11.90 -11.72
CA ASN A 685 -15.79 12.83 -10.85
C ASN A 685 -14.68 12.13 -10.06
N MET A 686 -14.92 10.93 -9.53
CA MET A 686 -13.88 10.12 -8.87
C MET A 686 -12.73 9.79 -9.84
N ARG A 687 -13.05 9.48 -11.10
CA ARG A 687 -12.04 9.22 -12.14
C ARG A 687 -11.20 10.45 -12.42
N ALA A 688 -11.83 11.62 -12.58
CA ALA A 688 -11.14 12.88 -12.81
C ALA A 688 -10.25 13.26 -11.62
N PHE A 689 -10.75 13.07 -10.39
CA PHE A 689 -9.97 13.29 -9.17
C PHE A 689 -8.75 12.38 -9.12
N ASN A 690 -8.90 11.08 -9.41
CA ASN A 690 -7.80 10.12 -9.44
C ASN A 690 -6.67 10.58 -10.38
N VAL A 691 -7.00 11.03 -11.59
CA VAL A 691 -6.01 11.51 -12.57
C VAL A 691 -5.24 12.73 -12.02
N SER A 692 -5.95 13.73 -11.50
CA SER A 692 -5.33 14.95 -10.98
C SER A 692 -4.49 14.70 -9.73
N GLN A 693 -4.99 13.88 -8.81
CA GLN A 693 -4.28 13.54 -7.57
C GLN A 693 -3.04 12.70 -7.85
N LEU A 694 -3.10 11.75 -8.79
CA LEU A 694 -1.95 10.95 -9.21
C LEU A 694 -0.86 11.84 -9.83
N ALA A 695 -1.24 12.75 -10.74
CA ALA A 695 -0.31 13.68 -11.37
C ALA A 695 0.39 14.57 -10.33
N TYR A 696 -0.38 15.10 -9.37
CA TYR A 696 0.18 15.88 -8.27
C TYR A 696 1.14 15.06 -7.42
N VAL A 697 0.71 13.90 -6.90
CA VAL A 697 1.55 13.08 -6.01
C VAL A 697 2.85 12.71 -6.71
N LEU A 698 2.81 12.27 -7.97
CA LEU A 698 4.02 11.92 -8.72
C LEU A 698 4.96 13.11 -8.96
N SER A 699 4.42 14.33 -9.13
CA SER A 699 5.25 15.54 -9.24
C SER A 699 5.97 15.90 -7.93
N GLU A 700 5.44 15.46 -6.79
CA GLU A 700 6.00 15.70 -5.46
C GLU A 700 6.97 14.60 -4.99
N VAL A 701 7.13 13.52 -5.77
CA VAL A 701 8.09 12.43 -5.51
C VAL A 701 9.29 12.54 -6.48
N PRO A 702 10.41 13.16 -6.07
CA PRO A 702 11.61 13.19 -6.88
C PRO A 702 12.17 11.79 -7.09
N LEU A 703 12.47 11.45 -8.34
CA LEU A 703 13.07 10.17 -8.74
C LEU A 703 14.46 10.35 -9.36
N GLY A 704 15.00 11.58 -9.36
CA GLY A 704 16.31 11.89 -9.92
C GLY A 704 16.98 13.07 -9.23
N LEU A 705 18.29 13.18 -9.42
CA LEU A 705 19.12 14.26 -8.93
C LEU A 705 18.89 15.57 -9.71
N SER A 706 18.69 16.67 -9.00
CA SER A 706 18.57 18.01 -9.57
C SER A 706 19.23 19.07 -8.69
N VAL A 707 19.53 20.22 -9.29
CA VAL A 707 19.95 21.47 -8.63
C VAL A 707 18.83 22.49 -8.78
N ILE A 708 18.52 23.23 -7.72
CA ILE A 708 17.60 24.37 -7.77
C ILE A 708 18.43 25.62 -8.04
N GLU A 709 18.26 26.21 -9.21
CA GLU A 709 18.96 27.43 -9.61
C GLU A 709 18.45 28.65 -8.82
N GLU A 710 19.35 29.34 -8.14
CA GLU A 710 19.06 30.56 -7.38
C GLU A 710 19.85 31.77 -7.87
N LEU A 711 20.91 31.54 -8.66
CA LEU A 711 21.72 32.60 -9.21
C LEU A 711 21.06 33.14 -10.50
N PRO A 712 21.16 34.46 -10.75
CA PRO A 712 20.74 34.99 -12.03
C PRO A 712 21.63 34.41 -13.13
N SER A 713 21.00 33.93 -14.20
CA SER A 713 21.72 33.57 -15.41
C SER A 713 22.19 34.85 -16.12
N GLN A 714 23.48 34.92 -16.42
CA GLN A 714 24.08 35.97 -17.24
C GLN A 714 24.99 35.32 -18.28
N SER A 715 24.76 35.68 -19.54
CA SER A 715 25.56 35.20 -20.68
C SER A 715 25.64 33.67 -20.78
N GLY A 716 24.56 32.97 -20.43
CA GLY A 716 24.45 31.51 -20.50
C GLY A 716 24.87 30.77 -19.24
N TYR A 717 25.38 31.47 -18.22
CA TYR A 717 25.85 30.86 -16.98
C TYR A 717 25.15 31.45 -15.74
N PRO A 718 24.83 30.62 -14.74
CA PRO A 718 24.57 31.11 -13.38
C PRO A 718 25.75 31.95 -12.90
N ARG A 719 25.52 33.22 -12.55
CA ARG A 719 26.59 34.17 -12.21
C ARG A 719 26.52 34.63 -10.76
N THR A 720 27.69 34.73 -10.14
CA THR A 720 27.88 35.35 -8.83
C THR A 720 29.11 36.24 -8.81
N THR A 721 29.13 37.21 -7.88
CA THR A 721 30.30 38.02 -7.53
C THR A 721 30.92 37.60 -6.20
N SER A 722 30.38 36.55 -5.57
CA SER A 722 30.89 35.99 -4.30
C SER A 722 31.78 34.78 -4.56
N SER A 723 32.86 34.64 -3.78
CA SER A 723 33.80 33.50 -3.86
C SER A 723 33.25 32.19 -3.31
N SER A 724 32.00 32.18 -2.85
CA SER A 724 31.27 30.98 -2.50
C SER A 724 29.78 31.18 -2.70
N ILE A 725 29.06 30.08 -2.91
CA ILE A 725 27.61 30.09 -3.08
C ILE A 725 26.96 29.02 -2.19
N PRO A 726 25.76 29.25 -1.65
CA PRO A 726 24.92 28.14 -1.24
C PRO A 726 24.49 27.35 -2.48
N LEU A 727 24.33 26.05 -2.34
CA LEU A 727 23.81 25.18 -3.39
C LEU A 727 22.80 24.22 -2.78
N ARG A 728 21.66 24.03 -3.45
CA ARG A 728 20.65 23.06 -3.00
C ARG A 728 19.95 22.40 -4.17
N GLY A 729 19.27 21.30 -3.88
CA GLY A 729 18.56 20.55 -4.89
C GLY A 729 17.68 19.46 -4.31
N ARG A 730 17.12 18.65 -5.20
CA ARG A 730 16.40 17.41 -4.84
C ARG A 730 17.15 16.20 -5.37
N ALA A 731 16.89 15.05 -4.79
CA ALA A 731 17.44 13.77 -5.25
C ALA A 731 16.38 12.69 -5.13
N ASN A 732 16.62 11.51 -5.73
CA ASN A 732 15.71 10.38 -5.64
C ASN A 732 15.31 10.10 -4.18
N ALA A 733 14.03 10.29 -3.88
CA ALA A 733 13.47 10.25 -2.51
C ALA A 733 13.48 8.83 -1.91
N ILE A 734 13.57 7.82 -2.75
CA ILE A 734 13.47 6.41 -2.37
C ILE A 734 14.86 5.84 -2.10
N GLU A 735 15.81 6.12 -2.99
CA GLU A 735 17.13 5.47 -3.01
C GLU A 735 18.20 6.26 -2.26
N THR A 736 18.17 7.60 -2.34
CA THR A 736 19.25 8.45 -1.82
C THR A 736 19.36 8.38 -0.29
N ARG A 737 20.57 8.19 0.22
CA ARG A 737 20.91 8.28 1.66
C ARG A 737 21.98 9.32 1.95
N ALA A 738 22.78 9.70 0.96
CA ALA A 738 23.73 10.80 1.09
C ALA A 738 23.91 11.54 -0.24
N VAL A 739 24.31 12.80 -0.15
CA VAL A 739 24.67 13.63 -1.30
C VAL A 739 26.05 14.25 -1.06
N ARG A 740 26.87 14.35 -2.11
CA ARG A 740 28.15 15.06 -2.08
C ARG A 740 28.21 16.12 -3.17
N VAL A 741 28.85 17.24 -2.87
CA VAL A 741 29.16 18.33 -3.82
C VAL A 741 30.67 18.55 -3.80
N ASN A 742 31.33 18.37 -4.95
CA ASN A 742 32.80 18.38 -5.08
C ASN A 742 33.49 17.48 -4.03
N GLY A 743 32.91 16.30 -3.80
CA GLY A 743 33.39 15.33 -2.80
C GLY A 743 33.04 15.66 -1.34
N ALA A 744 32.59 16.88 -1.02
CA ALA A 744 32.18 17.26 0.33
C ALA A 744 30.74 16.83 0.62
N ALA A 745 30.45 16.39 1.85
CA ALA A 745 29.11 15.96 2.24
C ALA A 745 28.12 17.14 2.27
N ALA A 746 26.95 16.95 1.65
CA ALA A 746 25.82 17.87 1.75
C ALA A 746 24.87 17.44 2.88
N SER A 747 24.17 18.42 3.47
CA SER A 747 23.07 18.14 4.41
C SER A 747 21.91 17.53 3.64
N TRP A 748 21.49 16.31 4.00
CA TRP A 748 20.41 15.56 3.36
C TRP A 748 19.19 15.46 4.27
N SER A 749 18.02 15.80 3.73
CA SER A 749 16.71 15.64 4.37
C SER A 749 15.90 14.60 3.60
N ALA A 750 15.81 13.39 4.15
CA ALA A 750 15.16 12.27 3.47
C ALA A 750 13.65 12.50 3.23
N TRP A 751 12.97 13.21 4.15
CA TRP A 751 11.52 13.44 4.05
C TRP A 751 11.15 14.59 3.12
N GLU A 752 12.06 15.53 2.87
CA GLU A 752 11.90 16.56 1.81
C GLU A 752 12.46 16.09 0.46
N ALA A 753 13.22 15.00 0.49
CA ALA A 753 14.08 14.53 -0.60
C ALA A 753 14.99 15.66 -1.13
N ALA A 754 15.51 16.46 -0.20
CA ALA A 754 16.25 17.69 -0.49
C ALA A 754 17.64 17.66 0.12
N TRP A 755 18.61 18.23 -0.60
CA TRP A 755 19.97 18.40 -0.13
C TRP A 755 20.39 19.86 -0.17
N THR A 756 21.27 20.26 0.75
CA THR A 756 21.80 21.63 0.83
C THR A 756 23.29 21.62 1.19
N VAL A 757 24.02 22.58 0.63
CA VAL A 757 25.38 22.96 1.01
C VAL A 757 25.37 24.47 1.24
N THR A 758 25.83 24.92 2.40
CA THR A 758 25.76 26.34 2.78
C THR A 758 26.78 27.20 2.03
N ALA A 759 27.92 26.62 1.66
CA ALA A 759 28.99 27.31 0.93
C ALA A 759 29.81 26.32 0.10
N VAL A 760 29.70 26.41 -1.22
CA VAL A 760 30.60 25.79 -2.20
C VAL A 760 31.62 26.84 -2.61
N VAL A 761 32.91 26.57 -2.39
CA VAL A 761 33.99 27.49 -2.75
C VAL A 761 34.13 27.55 -4.27
N LEU A 762 34.24 28.77 -4.81
CA LEU A 762 34.44 29.04 -6.22
C LEU A 762 35.80 29.71 -6.43
N HIS A 763 36.44 29.40 -7.55
CA HIS A 763 37.61 30.10 -8.05
C HIS A 763 37.20 31.13 -9.10
N PRO A 764 37.90 32.28 -9.21
CA PRO A 764 37.55 33.28 -10.22
C PRO A 764 37.51 32.67 -11.63
N GLY A 765 36.42 32.92 -12.38
CA GLY A 765 36.16 32.31 -13.69
C GLY A 765 35.03 31.29 -13.66
N LEU A 766 35.05 30.34 -14.60
CA LEU A 766 34.05 29.27 -14.72
C LEU A 766 34.44 28.08 -13.83
N ASN A 767 33.49 27.63 -13.01
CA ASN A 767 33.66 26.52 -12.07
C ASN A 767 32.72 25.40 -12.46
N ARG A 768 33.23 24.17 -12.55
CA ARG A 768 32.40 22.97 -12.68
C ARG A 768 32.17 22.36 -11.30
N LEU A 769 30.92 22.23 -10.89
CA LEU A 769 30.53 21.60 -9.63
C LEU A 769 30.02 20.20 -9.93
N LEU A 770 30.58 19.16 -9.29
CA LEU A 770 30.10 17.79 -9.35
C LEU A 770 29.17 17.50 -8.17
N ILE A 771 27.97 17.02 -8.43
CA ILE A 771 27.01 16.57 -7.44
C ILE A 771 26.79 15.07 -7.62
N GLN A 772 26.85 14.30 -6.53
CA GLN A 772 26.68 12.85 -6.52
C GLN A 772 25.70 12.42 -5.42
N THR A 773 24.87 11.43 -5.71
CA THR A 773 24.00 10.76 -4.73
C THR A 773 24.53 9.37 -4.42
N PHE A 774 24.27 8.90 -3.20
CA PHE A 774 24.69 7.58 -2.74
C PHE A 774 23.52 6.84 -2.09
N ASP A 775 23.42 5.54 -2.35
CA ASP A 775 22.40 4.64 -1.81
C ASP A 775 22.70 4.21 -0.35
N ALA A 776 21.88 3.31 0.21
CA ALA A 776 22.07 2.77 1.55
C ALA A 776 23.30 1.87 1.72
N ALA A 777 23.84 1.33 0.63
CA ALA A 777 25.08 0.55 0.62
C ALA A 777 26.33 1.45 0.43
N GLY A 778 26.14 2.74 0.15
CA GLY A 778 27.20 3.70 -0.11
C GLY A 778 27.70 3.66 -1.56
N ASN A 779 26.98 3.01 -2.47
CA ASN A 779 27.28 3.06 -3.90
C ASN A 779 26.76 4.37 -4.48
N GLU A 780 27.49 4.95 -5.44
CA GLU A 780 26.99 6.10 -6.19
C GLU A 780 25.80 5.68 -7.07
N SER A 781 24.67 6.35 -6.90
CA SER A 781 23.44 6.08 -7.65
C SER A 781 23.25 7.03 -8.85
N GLU A 782 23.56 8.31 -8.70
CA GLU A 782 23.45 9.31 -9.77
C GLU A 782 24.54 10.38 -9.63
N ARG A 783 24.88 11.04 -10.75
CA ARG A 783 25.75 12.22 -10.80
C ARG A 783 25.24 13.30 -11.74
N LEU A 784 25.57 14.55 -11.43
CA LEU A 784 25.25 15.73 -12.23
C LEU A 784 26.38 16.76 -12.13
N THR A 785 26.69 17.45 -13.22
CA THR A 785 27.59 18.62 -13.22
C THR A 785 26.80 19.93 -13.35
N HIS A 786 27.23 20.96 -12.64
CA HIS A 786 26.63 22.30 -12.67
C HIS A 786 27.73 23.36 -12.81
N ASP A 787 27.75 24.08 -13.93
CA ASP A 787 28.78 25.08 -14.22
C ASP A 787 28.34 26.48 -13.73
N VAL A 788 29.17 27.15 -12.93
CA VAL A 788 28.90 28.47 -12.32
C VAL A 788 30.00 29.47 -12.67
N TRP A 789 29.60 30.68 -13.07
CA TRP A 789 30.53 31.78 -13.33
C TRP A 789 30.71 32.66 -12.08
N TYR A 790 31.91 32.60 -11.49
CA TYR A 790 32.33 33.55 -10.46
C TYR A 790 33.08 34.72 -11.11
N ASP A 791 32.40 35.87 -11.18
CA ASP A 791 32.94 37.12 -11.71
C ASP A 791 33.29 38.08 -10.57
N ASN A 792 34.57 38.17 -10.23
CA ASN A 792 35.06 39.13 -9.24
C ASN A 792 35.45 40.50 -9.87
N GLY A 793 35.20 40.70 -11.17
CA GLY A 793 35.54 41.92 -11.89
C GLY A 793 37.03 42.15 -12.14
N THR A 794 37.89 41.15 -11.85
CA THR A 794 39.34 41.25 -12.02
C THR A 794 39.88 40.12 -12.89
N PHE A 795 40.91 40.44 -13.67
CA PHE A 795 41.59 39.50 -14.55
C PHE A 795 43.10 39.66 -14.40
N VAL A 796 43.85 38.57 -14.54
CA VAL A 796 45.29 38.64 -14.77
C VAL A 796 45.52 38.80 -16.25
N THR A 797 45.75 40.03 -16.70
CA THR A 797 46.05 40.32 -18.10
C THR A 797 47.43 39.81 -18.49
N VAL A 798 47.52 39.05 -19.58
CA VAL A 798 48.76 38.50 -20.12
C VAL A 798 48.86 38.78 -21.62
N SER A 799 50.06 39.10 -22.10
CA SER A 799 50.40 39.22 -23.53
C SER A 799 51.91 39.15 -23.74
N GLY A 800 52.37 39.00 -24.99
CA GLY A 800 53.80 39.03 -25.32
C GLY A 800 54.46 37.67 -25.18
N ASN A 801 55.54 37.56 -24.39
CA ASN A 801 56.36 36.34 -24.33
C ASN A 801 56.47 35.78 -22.91
N VAL A 802 56.23 34.48 -22.74
CA VAL A 802 56.63 33.70 -21.57
C VAL A 802 58.07 33.20 -21.80
N THR A 803 59.03 33.75 -21.06
CA THR A 803 60.47 33.52 -21.27
C THR A 803 61.12 32.65 -20.19
N SER A 804 60.37 32.29 -19.15
CA SER A 804 60.76 31.36 -18.09
C SER A 804 59.56 30.52 -17.69
N ASP A 805 59.82 29.39 -17.03
CA ASP A 805 58.76 28.54 -16.49
C ASP A 805 57.75 29.35 -15.67
N THR A 806 56.47 29.20 -16.01
CA THR A 806 55.37 30.00 -15.47
C THR A 806 54.21 29.08 -15.14
N GLN A 807 53.57 29.32 -13.99
CA GLN A 807 52.43 28.53 -13.52
C GLN A 807 51.18 29.39 -13.35
N TRP A 808 50.08 28.93 -13.91
CA TRP A 808 48.73 29.51 -13.77
C TRP A 808 47.86 28.59 -12.92
N SER A 809 47.10 29.17 -12.00
CA SER A 809 46.22 28.43 -11.09
C SER A 809 44.81 29.01 -11.09
N ALA A 810 43.80 28.18 -10.81
CA ALA A 810 42.41 28.64 -10.75
C ALA A 810 42.22 29.79 -9.76
N GLN A 811 42.87 29.74 -8.59
CA GLN A 811 42.82 30.81 -7.59
C GLN A 811 43.48 32.11 -8.06
N GLY A 812 44.54 32.02 -8.87
CA GLY A 812 45.27 33.17 -9.40
C GLY A 812 44.64 33.78 -10.66
N GLY A 813 43.68 33.09 -11.28
CA GLY A 813 42.97 33.54 -12.49
C GLY A 813 41.74 34.41 -12.19
N PRO A 814 40.81 34.55 -13.17
CA PRO A 814 40.95 34.10 -14.54
C PRO A 814 42.08 34.85 -15.25
N TYR A 815 42.77 34.17 -16.16
CA TYR A 815 43.83 34.79 -16.97
C TYR A 815 43.24 35.30 -18.27
N GLN A 816 43.57 36.52 -18.67
CA GLN A 816 43.06 37.13 -19.90
C GLN A 816 44.21 37.41 -20.87
N ILE A 817 44.29 36.64 -21.96
CA ILE A 817 45.22 36.87 -23.05
C ILE A 817 44.64 37.97 -23.95
N THR A 818 45.21 39.17 -23.93
CA THR A 818 44.63 40.35 -24.63
C THR A 818 45.15 40.54 -26.06
N SER A 819 46.31 39.97 -26.36
CA SER A 819 46.93 39.84 -27.68
C SER A 819 47.81 38.59 -27.67
N ASP A 820 48.41 38.21 -28.80
CA ASP A 820 49.22 37.01 -28.91
C ASP A 820 50.19 36.82 -27.73
N LEU A 821 50.20 35.60 -27.20
CA LEU A 821 51.08 35.15 -26.14
C LEU A 821 51.91 33.99 -26.65
N THR A 822 53.24 34.14 -26.64
CA THR A 822 54.17 33.09 -27.08
C THR A 822 54.91 32.49 -25.89
N VAL A 823 54.85 31.17 -25.74
CA VAL A 823 55.73 30.41 -24.83
C VAL A 823 57.04 30.14 -25.54
N GLY A 824 58.08 30.85 -25.12
CA GLY A 824 59.39 30.85 -25.77
C GLY A 824 60.19 29.57 -25.58
N ASN A 825 61.26 29.43 -26.37
CA ASN A 825 62.19 28.31 -26.28
C ASN A 825 62.77 28.16 -24.86
N GLY A 826 62.71 26.95 -24.31
CA GLY A 826 63.19 26.63 -22.97
C GLY A 826 62.25 27.02 -21.82
N ALA A 827 61.09 27.61 -22.11
CA ALA A 827 60.07 27.94 -21.12
C ALA A 827 58.89 26.95 -21.16
N THR A 828 58.35 26.63 -19.99
CA THR A 828 57.13 25.84 -19.81
C THR A 828 56.01 26.69 -19.20
N LEU A 829 54.87 26.79 -19.88
CA LEU A 829 53.64 27.28 -19.27
C LEU A 829 52.86 26.10 -18.69
N THR A 830 52.64 26.09 -17.38
CA THR A 830 51.81 25.09 -16.69
C THR A 830 50.49 25.72 -16.26
N ILE A 831 49.36 25.17 -16.71
CA ILE A 831 48.01 25.61 -16.33
C ILE A 831 47.38 24.53 -15.47
N ALA A 832 47.09 24.85 -14.21
CA ALA A 832 46.54 23.91 -13.25
C ALA A 832 45.04 23.63 -13.49
N PRO A 833 44.50 22.50 -13.00
CA PRO A 833 43.07 22.18 -13.07
C PRO A 833 42.14 23.31 -12.60
N GLY A 834 40.98 23.42 -13.24
CA GLY A 834 39.94 24.43 -12.95
C GLY A 834 40.28 25.85 -13.39
N THR A 835 41.44 26.08 -14.01
CA THR A 835 41.83 27.42 -14.47
C THR A 835 41.00 27.84 -15.68
N THR A 836 40.46 29.06 -15.62
CA THR A 836 39.82 29.70 -16.78
C THR A 836 40.79 30.67 -17.46
N VAL A 837 40.91 30.52 -18.78
CA VAL A 837 41.71 31.37 -19.67
C VAL A 837 40.77 32.03 -20.67
N TYR A 838 40.62 33.35 -20.55
CA TYR A 838 39.89 34.17 -21.51
C TYR A 838 40.84 34.66 -22.61
N LEU A 839 40.49 34.44 -23.86
CA LEU A 839 41.27 34.91 -25.00
C LEU A 839 40.55 36.07 -25.71
N GLY A 840 41.31 37.13 -25.98
CA GLY A 840 40.88 38.33 -26.68
C GLY A 840 40.68 38.11 -28.18
N SER A 841 40.14 39.12 -28.86
CA SER A 841 39.77 39.03 -30.28
C SER A 841 41.00 38.69 -31.13
N GLY A 842 40.95 37.58 -31.85
CA GLY A 842 42.06 37.09 -32.69
C GLY A 842 43.35 36.75 -31.95
N ALA A 843 43.36 36.68 -30.61
CA ALA A 843 44.57 36.38 -29.85
C ALA A 843 44.93 34.88 -29.93
N HIS A 844 46.18 34.58 -30.23
CA HIS A 844 46.74 33.22 -30.24
C HIS A 844 47.55 32.95 -28.96
N LEU A 845 47.45 31.71 -28.44
CA LEU A 845 48.45 31.16 -27.52
C LEU A 845 49.38 30.25 -28.32
N SER A 846 50.58 30.75 -28.59
CA SER A 846 51.58 30.09 -29.42
C SER A 846 52.65 29.44 -28.57
N ILE A 847 52.97 28.18 -28.83
CA ILE A 847 54.13 27.48 -28.28
C ILE A 847 55.22 27.53 -29.35
N ALA A 848 56.31 28.24 -29.08
CA ALA A 848 57.44 28.34 -30.00
C ALA A 848 58.21 27.02 -30.06
N SER A 849 59.01 26.82 -31.11
CA SER A 849 59.90 25.66 -31.18
C SER A 849 60.86 25.63 -29.98
N GLY A 850 60.73 24.59 -29.15
CA GLY A 850 61.50 24.41 -27.91
C GLY A 850 60.78 24.89 -26.64
N GLY A 851 59.62 25.53 -26.75
CA GLY A 851 58.71 25.83 -25.62
C GLY A 851 57.76 24.68 -25.31
N ARG A 852 57.06 24.74 -24.17
CA ARG A 852 56.15 23.68 -23.71
C ARG A 852 54.87 24.22 -23.06
N LEU A 853 53.72 23.60 -23.34
CA LEU A 853 52.48 23.81 -22.58
C LEU A 853 52.09 22.53 -21.83
N LEU A 854 51.83 22.66 -20.53
CA LEU A 854 51.27 21.62 -19.67
C LEU A 854 49.93 22.12 -19.11
N ALA A 855 48.82 21.76 -19.75
CA ALA A 855 47.48 22.13 -19.33
C ALA A 855 46.66 20.85 -19.04
N GLU A 856 46.96 20.22 -17.93
CA GLU A 856 46.36 18.94 -17.52
C GLU A 856 45.33 19.19 -16.42
N GLY A 857 44.06 19.34 -16.80
CA GLY A 857 42.91 19.44 -15.91
C GLY A 857 42.50 18.09 -15.32
N THR A 858 41.34 18.07 -14.66
CA THR A 858 40.69 16.83 -14.19
C THR A 858 39.22 16.84 -14.57
N ALA A 859 38.54 15.69 -14.52
CA ALA A 859 37.11 15.60 -14.82
C ALA A 859 36.25 16.57 -13.99
N ASP A 860 36.60 16.75 -12.71
CA ASP A 860 35.87 17.61 -11.78
C ASP A 860 36.31 19.08 -11.83
N ALA A 861 37.48 19.35 -12.42
CA ALA A 861 38.04 20.69 -12.57
C ALA A 861 38.70 20.83 -13.94
N PRO A 862 37.91 20.89 -15.04
CA PRO A 862 38.46 21.04 -16.37
C PRO A 862 39.03 22.45 -16.58
N ILE A 863 40.04 22.56 -17.42
CA ILE A 863 40.57 23.87 -17.86
C ILE A 863 39.65 24.44 -18.93
N ARG A 864 39.39 25.75 -18.90
CA ARG A 864 38.54 26.44 -19.89
C ARG A 864 39.35 27.42 -20.73
N PHE A 865 39.46 27.15 -22.03
CA PHE A 865 39.94 28.12 -23.02
C PHE A 865 38.73 28.67 -23.75
N THR A 866 38.38 29.92 -23.47
CA THR A 866 37.13 30.51 -23.95
C THR A 866 37.26 32.02 -24.10
N ARG A 867 36.20 32.68 -24.56
CA ARG A 867 36.09 34.15 -24.52
C ARG A 867 35.46 34.59 -23.20
N LEU A 868 35.61 35.86 -22.85
CA LEU A 868 34.88 36.43 -21.72
C LEU A 868 33.36 36.23 -21.92
N PRO A 869 32.61 35.66 -20.95
CA PRO A 869 31.17 35.46 -21.07
C PRO A 869 30.43 36.76 -21.44
N GLY A 870 29.56 36.69 -22.43
CA GLY A 870 28.81 37.85 -22.96
C GLY A 870 29.53 38.62 -24.07
N SER A 871 30.78 38.30 -24.36
CA SER A 871 31.48 38.83 -25.53
C SER A 871 31.02 38.13 -26.81
N SER A 872 31.04 38.86 -27.93
CA SER A 872 30.78 38.32 -29.28
C SER A 872 32.05 38.05 -30.08
N ILE A 873 33.23 38.24 -29.49
CA ILE A 873 34.51 38.02 -30.17
C ILE A 873 34.74 36.53 -30.46
N ALA A 874 35.58 36.26 -31.44
CA ALA A 874 36.26 34.98 -31.58
C ALA A 874 37.75 35.20 -31.29
N TRP A 875 38.37 34.28 -30.55
CA TRP A 875 39.83 34.30 -30.35
C TRP A 875 40.53 33.60 -31.51
N GLY A 876 41.86 33.59 -31.54
CA GLY A 876 42.61 32.83 -32.54
C GLY A 876 42.53 31.33 -32.26
N GLY A 877 43.71 30.71 -32.15
CA GLY A 877 43.88 29.28 -31.86
C GLY A 877 45.05 29.01 -30.93
N LEU A 878 45.16 27.77 -30.45
CA LEU A 878 46.36 27.26 -29.78
C LEU A 878 47.32 26.77 -30.87
N VAL A 879 48.45 27.46 -31.07
CA VAL A 879 49.41 27.11 -32.14
C VAL A 879 50.64 26.47 -31.52
N ILE A 880 50.94 25.22 -31.86
CA ILE A 880 52.03 24.43 -31.29
C ILE A 880 53.09 24.20 -32.36
N ASN A 881 54.14 25.01 -32.34
CA ASN A 881 55.24 24.91 -33.29
C ASN A 881 56.33 23.97 -32.75
N GLY A 882 56.77 23.02 -33.58
CA GLY A 882 57.81 22.07 -33.23
C GLY A 882 58.96 21.99 -34.21
N GLY A 883 60.03 21.36 -33.73
CA GLY A 883 61.23 20.99 -34.46
C GLY A 883 61.89 19.79 -33.81
N VAL A 884 63.12 19.49 -34.24
CA VAL A 884 63.94 18.45 -33.62
C VAL A 884 64.24 18.84 -32.17
N GLY A 885 63.88 17.99 -31.21
CA GLY A 885 64.14 18.20 -29.79
C GLY A 885 63.12 19.07 -29.05
N SER A 886 62.05 19.55 -29.69
CA SER A 886 60.96 20.24 -28.98
C SER A 886 60.28 19.30 -27.98
N PRO A 887 60.00 19.77 -26.74
CA PRO A 887 59.32 18.95 -25.73
C PRO A 887 57.85 18.69 -26.08
N GLU A 888 57.27 17.63 -25.51
CA GLU A 888 55.84 17.32 -25.67
C GLU A 888 54.95 18.32 -24.91
N THR A 889 53.98 18.89 -25.62
CA THR A 889 52.88 19.67 -25.04
C THR A 889 51.72 18.73 -24.67
N ARG A 890 51.15 18.89 -23.48
CA ARG A 890 50.10 18.02 -22.95
C ARG A 890 48.88 18.83 -22.57
N LEU A 891 47.72 18.45 -23.11
CA LEU A 891 46.42 19.00 -22.74
C LEU A 891 45.53 17.83 -22.30
N ALA A 892 44.98 17.91 -21.09
CA ALA A 892 44.04 16.91 -20.59
C ALA A 892 42.84 17.58 -19.91
N TYR A 893 41.63 17.03 -20.05
CA TYR A 893 40.39 17.55 -19.44
C TYR A 893 40.25 19.07 -19.63
N ALA A 894 40.25 19.53 -20.88
CA ALA A 894 40.09 20.94 -21.21
C ALA A 894 38.96 21.15 -22.21
N HIS A 895 38.29 22.30 -22.09
CA HIS A 895 37.25 22.72 -23.01
C HIS A 895 37.74 23.92 -23.81
N LEU A 896 37.58 23.85 -25.13
CA LEU A 896 37.98 24.90 -26.07
C LEU A 896 36.76 25.41 -26.82
N GLU A 897 36.43 26.69 -26.66
CA GLU A 897 35.19 27.27 -27.16
C GLU A 897 35.41 28.67 -27.72
N PHE A 898 34.70 29.03 -28.78
CA PHE A 898 34.70 30.34 -29.45
C PHE A 898 36.04 30.74 -30.12
N ASN A 899 36.85 29.78 -30.57
CA ASN A 899 37.94 30.04 -31.51
C ASN A 899 37.39 30.53 -32.87
N GLY A 900 38.17 31.35 -33.56
CA GLY A 900 37.91 31.91 -34.89
C GLY A 900 38.95 31.50 -35.94
N THR A 901 39.88 30.63 -35.56
CA THR A 901 40.76 29.85 -36.45
C THR A 901 40.70 28.39 -35.98
N THR A 902 41.56 27.50 -36.50
CA THR A 902 41.71 26.15 -35.95
C THR A 902 41.94 26.20 -34.43
N ALA A 903 41.17 25.42 -33.65
CA ALA A 903 41.22 25.50 -32.18
C ALA A 903 42.59 25.07 -31.63
N ILE A 904 43.16 23.99 -32.19
CA ILE A 904 44.53 23.54 -31.93
C ILE A 904 45.23 23.26 -33.25
N GLU A 905 46.25 24.03 -33.58
CA GLU A 905 47.13 23.81 -34.72
C GLU A 905 48.48 23.26 -34.23
N VAL A 906 48.93 22.14 -34.78
CA VAL A 906 50.19 21.51 -34.43
C VAL A 906 51.08 21.44 -35.67
N ALA A 907 52.05 22.34 -35.77
CA ALA A 907 52.98 22.42 -36.89
C ALA A 907 54.35 21.86 -36.49
N GLY A 908 54.67 20.61 -36.84
CA GLY A 908 55.92 19.92 -36.50
C GLY A 908 56.06 19.55 -35.01
N GLY A 909 55.01 19.81 -34.22
CA GLY A 909 54.94 19.64 -32.76
C GLY A 909 54.86 18.19 -32.29
N THR A 910 54.99 17.99 -30.97
CA THR A 910 54.72 16.72 -30.30
C THR A 910 53.66 16.96 -29.22
N VAL A 911 52.52 16.28 -29.30
CA VAL A 911 51.36 16.54 -28.42
C VAL A 911 50.73 15.27 -27.84
N SER A 912 50.21 15.39 -26.61
CA SER A 912 49.26 14.45 -26.01
C SER A 912 47.99 15.21 -25.67
N LEU A 913 46.87 14.85 -26.30
CA LEU A 913 45.55 15.45 -26.11
C LEU A 913 44.61 14.38 -25.54
N ASP A 914 44.08 14.58 -24.33
CA ASP A 914 43.24 13.60 -23.65
C ASP A 914 41.98 14.22 -23.02
N HIS A 915 40.79 13.64 -23.22
CA HIS A 915 39.53 14.17 -22.67
C HIS A 915 39.24 15.65 -23.02
N LEU A 916 39.56 16.07 -24.25
CA LEU A 916 39.24 17.43 -24.70
C LEU A 916 37.81 17.50 -25.24
N THR A 917 37.12 18.61 -24.95
CA THR A 917 35.81 18.91 -25.52
C THR A 917 35.89 20.22 -26.30
N PHE A 918 35.46 20.21 -27.55
CA PHE A 918 35.37 21.43 -28.35
C PHE A 918 33.94 21.98 -28.34
N GLY A 919 33.78 23.30 -28.38
CA GLY A 919 32.47 23.96 -28.43
C GLY A 919 32.27 24.93 -29.59
N SER A 920 33.32 25.31 -30.31
CA SER A 920 33.18 26.07 -31.57
C SER A 920 32.83 25.15 -32.72
N THR A 921 31.59 25.18 -33.18
CA THR A 921 31.12 24.27 -34.23
C THR A 921 31.28 24.82 -35.64
N ASP A 922 31.90 25.98 -35.84
CA ASP A 922 32.02 26.68 -37.13
C ASP A 922 33.46 26.80 -37.66
N HIS A 923 34.44 26.25 -36.94
CA HIS A 923 35.85 26.22 -37.32
C HIS A 923 36.48 24.86 -36.96
N GLN A 924 37.55 24.51 -37.66
CA GLN A 924 38.31 23.28 -37.43
C GLN A 924 38.78 23.11 -35.99
N TYR A 925 38.70 21.89 -35.46
CA TYR A 925 39.09 21.61 -34.08
C TYR A 925 40.58 21.33 -33.94
N LEU A 926 41.15 20.56 -34.86
CA LEU A 926 42.52 20.07 -34.74
C LEU A 926 43.21 20.00 -36.11
N ALA A 927 44.41 20.60 -36.23
CA ALA A 927 45.31 20.42 -37.36
C ALA A 927 46.64 19.78 -36.90
N LEU A 928 47.10 18.76 -37.61
CA LEU A 928 48.21 17.86 -37.21
C LEU A 928 49.36 17.83 -38.23
N ASP A 929 49.78 19.00 -38.71
CA ASP A 929 50.75 19.14 -39.80
C ASP A 929 52.18 18.74 -39.40
N GLY A 930 52.70 17.65 -39.97
CA GLY A 930 54.05 17.16 -39.67
C GLY A 930 54.23 16.76 -38.20
N ALA A 931 53.15 16.48 -37.48
CA ALA A 931 53.11 16.36 -36.03
C ALA A 931 53.37 14.94 -35.51
N SER A 932 53.74 14.83 -34.23
CA SER A 932 53.59 13.62 -33.44
C SER A 932 52.46 13.82 -32.44
N PHE A 933 51.49 12.93 -32.39
CA PHE A 933 50.28 13.09 -31.59
C PHE A 933 49.76 11.79 -31.00
N VAL A 934 49.22 11.91 -29.78
CA VAL A 934 48.25 10.97 -29.21
C VAL A 934 47.00 11.77 -28.85
N VAL A 935 45.88 11.46 -29.51
CA VAL A 935 44.56 12.05 -29.26
C VAL A 935 43.69 10.95 -28.67
N SER A 936 43.20 11.13 -27.45
CA SER A 936 42.51 10.07 -26.71
C SER A 936 41.28 10.61 -25.98
N HIS A 937 40.15 9.89 -26.00
CA HIS A 937 38.93 10.27 -25.24
C HIS A 937 38.38 11.69 -25.54
N CYS A 938 38.73 12.28 -26.69
CA CYS A 938 38.27 13.61 -27.06
C CYS A 938 36.88 13.55 -27.71
N ILE A 939 36.11 14.61 -27.54
CA ILE A 939 34.79 14.79 -28.16
C ILE A 939 34.89 15.91 -29.19
N PHE A 940 34.66 15.55 -30.46
CA PHE A 940 34.57 16.46 -31.59
C PHE A 940 33.09 16.58 -31.98
N PRO A 941 32.40 17.69 -31.62
CA PRO A 941 30.97 17.86 -31.93
C PRO A 941 30.71 17.99 -33.43
N SER A 942 29.45 17.78 -33.83
CA SER A 942 29.02 18.04 -35.21
C SER A 942 29.27 19.49 -35.59
N SER A 943 29.73 19.72 -36.82
CA SER A 943 29.91 21.06 -37.34
C SER A 943 28.59 21.71 -37.74
N THR A 944 28.52 23.02 -37.58
CA THR A 944 27.46 23.90 -38.08
C THR A 944 27.92 24.70 -39.30
N ALA A 945 29.18 24.52 -39.73
CA ALA A 945 29.75 25.12 -40.94
C ALA A 945 30.60 24.08 -41.71
N PRO A 946 30.92 24.34 -42.99
CA PRO A 946 31.74 23.43 -43.80
C PRO A 946 33.24 23.55 -43.44
N PHE A 947 33.77 22.53 -42.76
CA PHE A 947 35.21 22.32 -42.48
C PHE A 947 35.41 20.86 -42.02
N GLU A 948 36.65 20.35 -42.10
CA GLU A 948 37.02 19.05 -41.53
C GLU A 948 37.20 19.13 -40.01
N LEU A 949 36.65 18.20 -39.24
CA LEU A 949 36.77 18.23 -37.78
C LEU A 949 38.25 18.12 -37.37
N VAL A 950 38.99 17.25 -38.04
CA VAL A 950 40.44 17.06 -37.88
C VAL A 950 41.10 17.08 -39.26
N HIS A 951 42.23 17.78 -39.35
CA HIS A 951 43.07 17.85 -40.54
C HIS A 951 44.51 17.46 -40.22
N GLY A 952 45.25 16.97 -41.21
CA GLY A 952 46.71 16.91 -41.11
C GLY A 952 47.40 16.75 -42.45
N THR A 953 48.53 17.42 -42.61
CA THR A 953 49.39 17.30 -43.79
C THR A 953 50.83 16.93 -43.43
N GLN A 954 51.66 16.62 -44.42
CA GLN A 954 53.09 16.32 -44.26
C GLN A 954 53.41 15.03 -43.48
N GLY A 955 52.37 14.26 -43.14
CA GLY A 955 52.43 13.00 -42.39
C GLY A 955 52.98 13.12 -40.97
N ILE A 956 53.32 11.98 -40.37
CA ILE A 956 53.76 11.94 -38.97
C ILE A 956 55.23 12.36 -38.84
N LYS A 957 55.53 13.09 -37.77
CA LYS A 957 56.89 13.49 -37.38
C LYS A 957 57.80 12.27 -37.23
N ALA A 958 59.03 12.37 -37.74
CA ALA A 958 59.98 11.27 -37.69
C ALA A 958 60.26 10.79 -36.26
N GLY A 959 60.13 9.48 -36.02
CA GLY A 959 60.28 8.87 -34.69
C GLY A 959 59.16 9.18 -33.69
N GLY A 960 58.05 9.78 -34.13
CA GLY A 960 56.89 10.11 -33.31
C GLY A 960 55.79 9.05 -33.32
N HIS A 961 54.56 9.50 -33.07
CA HIS A 961 53.33 8.70 -33.08
C HIS A 961 52.23 9.45 -33.83
N GLY A 962 51.31 8.74 -34.49
CA GLY A 962 50.04 9.31 -34.93
C GLY A 962 48.91 8.42 -34.45
N ILE A 963 48.34 8.69 -33.28
CA ILE A 963 47.32 7.85 -32.66
C ILE A 963 46.09 8.68 -32.33
N ILE A 964 44.92 8.25 -32.80
CA ILE A 964 43.60 8.77 -32.45
C ILE A 964 42.77 7.62 -31.92
N ARG A 965 42.37 7.66 -30.64
CA ARG A 965 41.68 6.53 -29.99
C ARG A 965 40.60 6.92 -29.00
N HIS A 966 39.58 6.07 -28.84
CA HIS A 966 38.50 6.28 -27.88
C HIS A 966 37.80 7.64 -27.99
N CYS A 967 37.92 8.31 -29.14
CA CYS A 967 37.31 9.60 -29.40
C CYS A 967 35.90 9.43 -29.94
N PHE A 968 35.08 10.47 -29.76
CA PHE A 968 33.75 10.58 -30.30
C PHE A 968 33.70 11.71 -31.33
N PHE A 969 33.22 11.43 -32.52
CA PHE A 969 33.11 12.38 -33.62
C PHE A 969 31.65 12.53 -34.05
N GLY A 970 31.20 13.78 -34.05
CA GLY A 970 29.97 14.22 -34.70
C GLY A 970 30.09 14.19 -36.23
N THR A 971 29.17 14.88 -36.89
CA THR A 971 29.03 14.93 -38.35
C THR A 971 29.55 16.24 -38.92
N THR A 972 30.05 16.21 -40.16
CA THR A 972 30.37 17.42 -40.95
C THR A 972 29.22 17.84 -41.85
N SER A 973 29.39 18.99 -42.52
CA SER A 973 28.49 19.47 -43.57
C SER A 973 29.27 19.88 -44.81
N GLY A 974 28.64 19.79 -45.98
CA GLY A 974 29.28 20.10 -47.27
C GLY A 974 30.24 19.00 -47.72
N TYR A 975 31.25 19.39 -48.48
CA TYR A 975 32.32 18.51 -48.99
C TYR A 975 33.51 18.56 -48.03
N ASN A 976 33.33 18.01 -46.83
CA ASN A 976 34.36 18.03 -45.82
C ASN A 976 34.34 16.71 -45.05
N ASP A 977 35.50 16.12 -44.90
CA ASP A 977 35.66 14.85 -44.22
C ASP A 977 35.60 15.03 -42.71
N ILE A 978 35.29 13.97 -41.97
CA ILE A 978 35.45 14.03 -40.51
C ILE A 978 36.93 14.20 -40.14
N VAL A 979 37.78 13.43 -40.82
CA VAL A 979 39.24 13.50 -40.74
C VAL A 979 39.82 13.47 -42.15
N ASP A 980 40.43 14.58 -42.57
CA ASP A 980 41.32 14.61 -43.74
C ASP A 980 42.77 14.50 -43.23
N PHE A 981 43.49 13.47 -43.68
CA PHE A 981 44.90 13.33 -43.35
C PHE A 981 45.73 12.91 -44.57
N THR A 982 46.57 13.84 -45.02
CA THR A 982 47.42 13.68 -46.19
C THR A 982 48.90 13.50 -45.84
N GLY A 983 49.51 12.46 -46.42
CA GLY A 983 50.92 12.14 -46.28
C GLY A 983 51.22 11.17 -45.12
N GLY A 984 52.30 10.40 -45.26
CA GLY A 984 52.67 9.39 -44.26
C GLY A 984 53.04 8.04 -44.85
N ASN A 985 52.83 7.86 -46.15
CA ASN A 985 53.28 6.71 -46.94
C ASN A 985 54.82 6.54 -46.92
N ARG A 986 55.36 5.80 -45.96
CA ARG A 986 56.80 5.73 -45.68
C ARG A 986 57.21 4.38 -45.07
N ALA A 987 58.07 3.65 -45.77
CA ALA A 987 58.54 2.31 -45.39
C ALA A 987 59.21 2.16 -44.00
N THR A 988 59.63 3.25 -43.35
CA THR A 988 60.35 3.21 -42.07
C THR A 988 59.83 4.20 -41.01
N GLN A 989 58.69 4.84 -41.25
CA GLN A 989 58.10 5.81 -40.31
C GLN A 989 56.81 5.27 -39.70
N PRO A 990 56.37 5.82 -38.54
CA PRO A 990 55.06 5.51 -37.98
C PRO A 990 53.93 5.85 -38.95
N ILE A 991 52.89 5.02 -38.93
CA ILE A 991 51.63 5.23 -39.67
C ILE A 991 50.56 5.78 -38.72
N VAL A 992 49.47 6.34 -39.26
CA VAL A 992 48.38 6.88 -38.43
C VAL A 992 47.44 5.76 -37.97
N HIS A 993 47.08 5.77 -36.69
CA HIS A 993 46.24 4.76 -36.06
C HIS A 993 44.90 5.37 -35.62
N PHE A 994 43.80 4.74 -36.00
CA PHE A 994 42.44 5.06 -35.55
C PHE A 994 41.89 3.87 -34.77
N LEU A 995 41.80 3.98 -33.43
CA LEU A 995 41.50 2.85 -32.55
C LEU A 995 40.26 3.08 -31.68
N ASN A 996 39.25 2.23 -31.78
CA ASN A 996 38.08 2.23 -30.89
C ASN A 996 37.35 3.59 -30.78
N ASN A 997 37.30 4.35 -31.88
CA ASN A 997 36.56 5.61 -31.97
C ASN A 997 35.09 5.36 -32.39
N VAL A 998 34.25 6.36 -32.16
CA VAL A 998 32.86 6.37 -32.63
C VAL A 998 32.64 7.57 -33.54
N PHE A 999 32.12 7.33 -34.74
CA PHE A 999 31.76 8.34 -35.73
C PHE A 999 30.27 8.26 -36.01
N THR A 1000 29.54 9.36 -35.80
CA THR A 1000 28.07 9.33 -35.86
C THR A 1000 27.46 9.55 -37.23
N GLY A 1001 28.24 9.96 -38.23
CA GLY A 1001 27.75 10.25 -39.58
C GLY A 1001 28.67 11.16 -40.39
N ALA A 1002 28.51 11.15 -41.71
CA ALA A 1002 29.16 12.08 -42.62
C ALA A 1002 28.35 12.24 -43.91
N THR A 1003 28.50 13.40 -44.58
CA THR A 1003 27.98 13.64 -45.93
C THR A 1003 29.03 13.51 -47.03
N ASP A 1004 30.29 13.34 -46.61
CA ASP A 1004 31.49 13.05 -47.40
C ASP A 1004 32.22 11.83 -46.79
N ASP A 1005 33.53 11.68 -46.94
CA ASP A 1005 34.29 10.61 -46.30
C ASP A 1005 34.44 10.86 -44.77
N ILE A 1006 34.42 9.79 -43.96
CA ILE A 1006 34.76 9.92 -42.53
C ILE A 1006 36.26 10.05 -42.38
N LEU A 1007 37.02 9.09 -42.91
CA LEU A 1007 38.47 9.16 -42.98
C LEU A 1007 38.85 9.33 -44.45
N ASP A 1008 39.36 10.49 -44.85
CA ASP A 1008 40.06 10.65 -46.12
C ASP A 1008 41.57 10.62 -45.89
N LEU A 1009 42.23 9.66 -46.54
CA LEU A 1009 43.59 9.24 -46.23
C LEU A 1009 44.43 9.19 -47.52
N ASP A 1010 44.65 10.35 -48.13
CA ASP A 1010 45.45 10.51 -49.35
C ASP A 1010 46.95 10.41 -49.07
N ASN A 1011 47.66 9.51 -49.78
CA ASN A 1011 49.10 9.29 -49.56
C ASN A 1011 49.44 8.96 -48.07
N THR A 1012 48.54 8.22 -47.42
CA THR A 1012 48.56 7.97 -45.98
C THR A 1012 48.38 6.50 -45.69
N ASP A 1013 49.46 5.84 -45.27
CA ASP A 1013 49.37 4.50 -44.70
C ASP A 1013 48.71 4.58 -43.31
N ALA A 1014 47.77 3.69 -43.03
CA ALA A 1014 46.97 3.77 -41.81
C ALA A 1014 46.56 2.41 -41.23
N TRP A 1015 46.31 2.41 -39.92
CA TRP A 1015 45.78 1.30 -39.14
C TRP A 1015 44.45 1.69 -38.49
N VAL A 1016 43.35 1.08 -38.92
CA VAL A 1016 41.98 1.40 -38.50
C VAL A 1016 41.36 0.20 -37.79
N GLU A 1017 41.24 0.24 -36.46
CA GLU A 1017 40.82 -0.92 -35.66
C GLU A 1017 39.75 -0.63 -34.60
N GLY A 1018 38.74 -1.50 -34.51
CA GLY A 1018 37.74 -1.50 -33.42
C GLY A 1018 36.79 -0.29 -33.39
N ASN A 1019 36.78 0.55 -34.44
CA ASN A 1019 35.94 1.73 -34.51
C ASN A 1019 34.48 1.38 -34.86
N ILE A 1020 33.57 2.29 -34.54
CA ILE A 1020 32.15 2.26 -34.93
C ILE A 1020 31.90 3.43 -35.88
N PHE A 1021 31.51 3.12 -37.11
CA PHE A 1021 31.12 4.07 -38.14
C PHE A 1021 29.61 3.97 -38.39
N LEU A 1022 28.90 5.08 -38.24
CA LEU A 1022 27.45 5.16 -38.41
C LEU A 1022 27.10 6.16 -39.53
N HIS A 1023 26.00 5.94 -40.27
CA HIS A 1023 25.27 6.95 -41.05
C HIS A 1023 26.11 7.77 -42.04
N VAL A 1024 26.78 7.09 -42.98
CA VAL A 1024 27.57 7.75 -44.03
C VAL A 1024 26.77 7.77 -45.32
N HIS A 1025 26.32 8.96 -45.74
CA HIS A 1025 25.46 9.08 -46.91
C HIS A 1025 25.84 10.21 -47.82
N LYS A 1026 25.93 9.90 -49.11
CA LYS A 1026 26.24 10.86 -50.15
C LYS A 1026 25.09 11.87 -50.31
N ASN A 1027 25.37 13.15 -50.09
CA ASN A 1027 24.36 14.21 -50.21
C ASN A 1027 24.50 15.01 -51.52
N GLY A 1028 24.54 14.31 -52.66
CA GLY A 1028 24.67 14.95 -53.99
C GLY A 1028 26.06 15.51 -54.31
N SER A 1029 27.08 15.19 -53.51
CA SER A 1029 28.49 15.54 -53.74
C SER A 1029 29.06 14.96 -55.04
N PRO A 1030 29.97 15.65 -55.75
CA PRO A 1030 30.76 14.99 -56.79
C PRO A 1030 31.74 13.96 -56.22
N ASP A 1031 32.10 14.06 -54.93
CA ASP A 1031 33.05 13.18 -54.23
C ASP A 1031 32.41 11.88 -53.70
N SER A 1032 33.20 11.03 -53.04
CA SER A 1032 32.71 9.85 -52.32
C SER A 1032 31.98 10.19 -51.02
N ALA A 1033 31.41 9.18 -50.37
CA ALA A 1033 30.92 9.27 -49.00
C ALA A 1033 31.14 7.91 -48.36
N SER A 1034 32.29 7.75 -47.72
CA SER A 1034 32.84 6.47 -47.30
C SER A 1034 33.30 6.51 -45.85
N ALA A 1035 33.06 5.44 -45.10
CA ALA A 1035 33.56 5.37 -43.73
C ALA A 1035 35.10 5.33 -43.66
N VAL A 1036 35.76 4.68 -44.62
CA VAL A 1036 37.21 4.81 -44.83
C VAL A 1036 37.49 5.00 -46.31
N SER A 1037 38.21 6.06 -46.63
CA SER A 1037 38.63 6.40 -47.98
C SER A 1037 40.13 6.56 -48.03
N GLY A 1038 40.65 6.61 -49.24
CA GLY A 1038 41.99 7.08 -49.50
C GLY A 1038 42.19 7.22 -50.99
N GLY A 1039 43.14 8.06 -51.36
CA GLY A 1039 43.61 8.24 -52.73
C GLY A 1039 45.13 8.38 -52.83
N ASN A 1040 45.56 8.92 -53.96
CA ASN A 1040 46.94 9.07 -54.36
C ASN A 1040 47.27 10.56 -54.41
N ASP A 1041 48.28 10.97 -53.65
CA ASP A 1041 48.87 12.30 -53.79
C ASP A 1041 50.26 12.19 -54.41
N ASN A 1042 50.48 12.94 -55.50
CA ASN A 1042 51.77 13.02 -56.20
C ASN A 1042 52.41 11.68 -56.61
N GLY A 1043 51.60 10.66 -56.93
CA GLY A 1043 52.07 9.35 -57.37
C GLY A 1043 52.43 8.39 -56.23
N GLN A 1044 51.98 8.68 -55.00
CA GLN A 1044 52.14 7.86 -53.81
C GLN A 1044 50.76 7.38 -53.32
N PRO A 1045 50.36 6.12 -53.61
CA PRO A 1045 49.07 5.56 -53.17
C PRO A 1045 49.13 5.05 -51.72
N SER A 1046 48.01 5.12 -51.00
CA SER A 1046 47.88 4.69 -49.60
C SER A 1046 47.82 3.17 -49.41
N GLU A 1047 48.43 2.65 -48.33
CA GLU A 1047 48.25 1.29 -47.81
C GLU A 1047 47.51 1.28 -46.46
N ILE A 1048 46.24 0.84 -46.43
CA ILE A 1048 45.38 0.96 -45.25
C ILE A 1048 44.94 -0.43 -44.74
N THR A 1049 45.21 -0.70 -43.45
CA THR A 1049 44.77 -1.92 -42.77
C THR A 1049 43.58 -1.63 -41.86
N ILE A 1050 42.48 -2.35 -42.06
CA ILE A 1050 41.17 -2.12 -41.42
C ILE A 1050 40.72 -3.40 -40.72
N ILE A 1051 40.65 -3.41 -39.39
CA ILE A 1051 40.43 -4.63 -38.59
C ILE A 1051 39.32 -4.47 -37.55
N GLY A 1052 38.36 -5.40 -37.51
CA GLY A 1052 37.44 -5.50 -36.36
C GLY A 1052 36.50 -4.31 -36.14
N ASN A 1053 36.25 -3.49 -37.17
CA ASN A 1053 35.37 -2.32 -37.08
C ASN A 1053 33.90 -2.70 -37.34
N LEU A 1054 32.97 -1.89 -36.83
CA LEU A 1054 31.55 -1.94 -37.17
C LEU A 1054 31.20 -0.78 -38.10
N PHE A 1055 30.63 -1.10 -39.26
CA PHE A 1055 30.07 -0.16 -40.21
C PHE A 1055 28.56 -0.38 -40.25
N TYR A 1056 27.77 0.63 -39.89
CA TYR A 1056 26.31 0.54 -39.85
C TYR A 1056 25.70 1.70 -40.62
N ASP A 1057 24.84 1.38 -41.60
CA ASP A 1057 24.13 2.40 -42.39
C ASP A 1057 25.09 3.35 -43.13
N CYS A 1058 26.02 2.77 -43.89
CA CYS A 1058 26.98 3.51 -44.72
C CYS A 1058 26.75 3.17 -46.19
N ASP A 1059 26.74 4.16 -47.08
CA ASP A 1059 26.70 3.95 -48.54
C ASP A 1059 27.94 3.15 -48.99
N GLN A 1060 29.12 3.57 -48.54
CA GLN A 1060 30.38 2.83 -48.72
C GLN A 1060 31.10 2.64 -47.38
N ALA A 1061 31.42 1.38 -47.04
CA ALA A 1061 32.26 1.09 -45.87
C ALA A 1061 33.73 1.45 -46.16
N VAL A 1062 34.22 1.12 -47.37
CA VAL A 1062 35.58 1.45 -47.81
C VAL A 1062 35.56 1.81 -49.29
N THR A 1063 36.20 2.92 -49.67
CA THR A 1063 36.39 3.34 -51.07
C THR A 1063 37.88 3.46 -51.38
N GLY A 1064 38.33 2.75 -52.41
CA GLY A 1064 39.72 2.84 -52.89
C GLY A 1064 39.83 3.68 -54.16
N LYS A 1065 40.47 4.84 -54.05
CA LYS A 1065 40.79 5.71 -55.19
C LYS A 1065 42.21 5.38 -55.71
N GLU A 1066 42.44 5.55 -57.00
CA GLU A 1066 43.77 5.79 -57.61
C GLU A 1066 44.95 4.87 -57.21
N GLN A 1067 44.79 3.54 -57.28
CA GLN A 1067 45.82 2.49 -57.04
C GLN A 1067 46.09 2.15 -55.56
N ASN A 1068 45.22 2.56 -54.64
CA ASN A 1068 45.36 2.24 -53.22
C ASN A 1068 45.15 0.77 -52.86
N PHE A 1069 45.79 0.36 -51.77
CA PHE A 1069 45.76 -1.00 -51.25
C PHE A 1069 45.09 -1.05 -49.88
N TYR A 1070 44.12 -1.96 -49.72
CA TYR A 1070 43.38 -2.14 -48.47
C TYR A 1070 43.45 -3.58 -47.98
N VAL A 1071 43.64 -3.76 -46.68
CA VAL A 1071 43.53 -5.04 -45.98
C VAL A 1071 42.35 -4.97 -45.02
N LEU A 1072 41.24 -5.63 -45.34
CA LEU A 1072 40.06 -5.70 -44.48
C LEU A 1072 39.98 -7.06 -43.78
N LEU A 1073 40.06 -7.08 -42.45
CA LEU A 1073 40.01 -8.31 -41.64
C LEU A 1073 38.95 -8.21 -40.53
N ASN A 1074 38.07 -9.20 -40.42
CA ASN A 1074 37.11 -9.31 -39.31
C ASN A 1074 36.19 -8.09 -39.08
N ASN A 1075 35.96 -7.25 -40.09
CA ASN A 1075 35.01 -6.13 -39.99
C ASN A 1075 33.56 -6.60 -40.16
N THR A 1076 32.63 -5.90 -39.53
CA THR A 1076 31.19 -6.13 -39.67
C THR A 1076 30.55 -4.96 -40.41
N VAL A 1077 29.91 -5.21 -41.56
CA VAL A 1077 29.18 -4.21 -42.34
C VAL A 1077 27.69 -4.57 -42.31
N VAL A 1078 26.84 -3.66 -41.84
CA VAL A 1078 25.40 -3.88 -41.61
C VAL A 1078 24.60 -2.74 -42.24
N HIS A 1079 23.49 -3.09 -42.91
CA HIS A 1079 22.58 -2.13 -43.54
C HIS A 1079 23.26 -1.18 -44.55
N GLN A 1080 24.04 -1.73 -45.48
CA GLN A 1080 24.57 -0.95 -46.59
C GLN A 1080 23.44 -0.49 -47.52
N THR A 1081 23.30 0.81 -47.74
CA THR A 1081 22.32 1.41 -48.65
C THR A 1081 22.95 1.57 -50.04
N HIS A 1082 22.44 0.83 -51.04
CA HIS A 1082 22.81 1.08 -52.43
C HIS A 1082 22.05 2.29 -52.96
N GLN A 1083 22.70 3.45 -53.06
CA GLN A 1083 22.35 4.46 -54.06
C GLN A 1083 23.43 4.60 -55.11
#